data_AF-A0A2U3LDZ9-F1
#
_entry.id   AF-A0A2U3LDZ9-F1
#
_cell.length_a   1.000
_cell.length_b   1.000
_cell.length_c   1.000
_cell.angle_alpha   90.00
_cell.angle_beta   90.00
_cell.angle_gamma   90.00
#
_symmetry.space_group_name_H-M   'P 1'
#
loop_
_entity.id
_entity.type
_entity.pdbx_description
1 polymer ?
#
loop_
_entity_poly.entity_id
_entity_poly.type
_entity_poly.pdbx_seq_one_letter_code
_entity_poly.pdbx_strand_id
1 'polypeptide(L)'
;MKVPMRLPFISHRRQKPSSDQGLEWVRSLFAKFQRIQKYNTRALEVMAEMDRALGGEYIFDRAFLESSVRELSGLAYQVVYSLNAMSQNGYVALYDRYQSIKGVLDDILAGGLGPFGSSLALPYSVLGLEMEPLAGALNVCLAEARNRLDIPAPDGFAVTVTGCSQMMAAGGGDFDIFAKPASLEVADFPPELVEAINHQMESLFARCGGPVPLIVRICPAAANNQTRTETVRLPSQVFTNVGSDELLETCRMALDKYLASSEGPDPAPVALAVHEAVPAQVAGSISLVTSPDSPSGGLFCITAWPVGAPDSRETFFLRRTYPFDPVESEIKAKPYNERIYPGVHPLSITPKGLYRGSALLGPSFLRGIAACASAFERIVGCPQDLDWVRGDAARPVIVNVRAAGELDGSMESDFDAPFSEEEDEGNWVEDAEVMLAGGETAQTGIAAGPVVHVRESEMDLFPHGAVAVVRYAYPSLSAIMSRASAVVTEIGASIGHLATIARELRIPAIFGAAGAMQRLPEGTEVTVDAGEKRVYRGIVEPLLASRATGTELYPSDPEYVTLRRLLRWILPLELIDPESSTFCVDNCRTYHDVIHFSHERSIEELLKIQEHGAGLKSPYVRKLGIDTPIDLFVLDIGGGVSPGAGACVEFDDVISKPFLAFLNGLTLKEVWNRDPGSLNLRGIISGLDRTFSAMMELPEYAGRNHAILAENYMNVGLRLGYHYSVIDSYLCGNVNQNYVYFRFAGGFADENHRRRRAELIRSILDQLGFKVRIKGDLVLAKLKLVDNREVISALKVLGELTGFTRQIDLAMDSEDKIEEFARLFNEKSGRAGKEEKNGV
;
A
#
# COMPACT_ATOMS: atom_id res chain seq x y z
N MET A 1 21.12 1.39 -70.67
CA MET A 1 21.93 1.71 -69.48
C MET A 1 21.03 1.59 -68.26
N LYS A 2 21.50 0.89 -67.21
CA LYS A 2 20.86 0.55 -65.92
C LYS A 2 19.82 -0.58 -65.92
N VAL A 3 20.39 -1.77 -65.70
CA VAL A 3 19.81 -3.04 -65.24
C VAL A 3 19.26 -2.89 -63.81
N PRO A 4 18.07 -3.42 -63.47
CA PRO A 4 17.65 -3.52 -62.08
C PRO A 4 18.28 -4.77 -61.45
N MET A 5 19.06 -4.53 -60.41
CA MET A 5 19.79 -5.51 -59.62
C MET A 5 18.79 -6.38 -58.83
N ARG A 6 18.65 -7.67 -59.18
CA ARG A 6 17.94 -8.67 -58.35
C ARG A 6 18.85 -9.07 -57.20
N LEU A 7 18.54 -8.61 -55.98
CA LEU A 7 19.11 -9.19 -54.76
C LEU A 7 18.42 -10.54 -54.49
N PRO A 8 19.17 -11.60 -54.13
CA PRO A 8 18.61 -12.92 -53.91
C PRO A 8 17.84 -12.91 -52.58
N PHE A 9 16.57 -13.30 -52.63
CA PHE A 9 15.82 -13.67 -51.44
C PHE A 9 16.50 -14.88 -50.79
N ILE A 10 17.36 -14.63 -49.80
CA ILE A 10 17.77 -15.66 -48.86
C ILE A 10 16.56 -15.87 -47.95
N SER A 11 15.71 -16.82 -48.32
CA SER A 11 14.77 -17.41 -47.36
C SER A 11 15.61 -18.05 -46.26
N HIS A 12 15.80 -17.36 -45.13
CA HIS A 12 16.25 -18.00 -43.90
C HIS A 12 15.15 -18.98 -43.48
N ARG A 13 15.20 -20.18 -44.07
CA ARG A 13 14.48 -21.34 -43.59
C ARG A 13 15.04 -21.57 -42.18
N ARG A 14 14.31 -21.11 -41.15
CA ARG A 14 14.66 -21.31 -39.74
C ARG A 14 15.04 -22.78 -39.59
N GLN A 15 16.32 -23.07 -39.42
CA GLN A 15 16.78 -24.39 -39.04
C GLN A 15 16.12 -24.67 -37.69
N LYS A 16 15.35 -25.76 -37.62
CA LYS A 16 14.92 -26.28 -36.32
C LYS A 16 16.20 -26.48 -35.49
N PRO A 17 16.29 -25.91 -34.28
CA PRO A 17 17.46 -26.11 -33.44
C PRO A 17 17.69 -27.61 -33.26
N SER A 18 18.96 -28.03 -33.27
CA SER A 18 19.30 -29.39 -32.88
C SER A 18 18.77 -29.66 -31.47
N SER A 19 18.46 -30.92 -31.15
CA SER A 19 17.86 -31.30 -29.86
C SER A 19 18.67 -30.84 -28.64
N ASP A 20 19.99 -30.67 -28.79
CA ASP A 20 20.89 -30.15 -27.74
C ASP A 20 20.74 -28.63 -27.54
N GLN A 21 20.64 -27.85 -28.63
CA GLN A 21 20.44 -26.40 -28.56
C GLN A 21 19.10 -26.02 -27.92
N GLY A 22 18.05 -26.82 -28.14
CA GLY A 22 16.74 -26.63 -27.51
C GLY A 22 16.77 -26.83 -25.99
N LEU A 23 17.49 -27.86 -25.51
CA LEU A 23 17.63 -28.12 -24.08
C LEU A 23 18.45 -27.04 -23.39
N GLU A 24 19.55 -26.62 -24.01
CA GLU A 24 20.42 -25.58 -23.48
C GLU A 24 19.70 -24.23 -23.41
N TRP A 25 18.81 -23.94 -24.37
CA TRP A 25 17.91 -22.80 -24.32
C TRP A 25 16.92 -22.88 -23.14
N VAL A 26 16.24 -24.01 -22.90
CA VAL A 26 15.31 -24.18 -21.75
C VAL A 26 16.05 -24.04 -20.42
N ARG A 27 17.24 -24.66 -20.29
CA ARG A 27 18.08 -24.53 -19.09
C ARG A 27 18.50 -23.07 -18.86
N SER A 28 18.89 -22.36 -19.92
CA SER A 28 19.23 -20.94 -19.85
C SER A 28 18.04 -20.08 -19.39
N LEU A 29 16.84 -20.35 -19.92
CA LEU A 29 15.62 -19.64 -19.55
C LEU A 29 15.29 -19.86 -18.06
N PHE A 30 15.35 -21.10 -17.59
CA PHE A 30 15.09 -21.43 -16.19
C PHE A 30 16.13 -20.84 -15.24
N ALA A 31 17.42 -20.87 -15.60
CA ALA A 31 18.47 -20.24 -14.81
C ALA A 31 18.25 -18.72 -14.68
N LYS A 32 17.77 -18.05 -15.74
CA LYS A 32 17.40 -16.62 -15.69
C LYS A 32 16.16 -16.38 -14.82
N PHE A 33 15.16 -17.24 -14.88
CA PHE A 33 13.98 -17.17 -14.02
C PHE A 33 14.35 -17.30 -12.53
N GLN A 34 15.18 -18.29 -12.18
CA GLN A 34 15.68 -18.45 -10.80
C GLN A 34 16.46 -17.21 -10.32
N ARG A 35 17.22 -16.57 -11.21
CA ARG A 35 17.88 -15.28 -10.91
C ARG A 35 16.85 -14.19 -10.62
N ILE A 36 15.80 -14.04 -11.43
CA ILE A 36 14.72 -13.08 -11.18
C ILE A 36 14.09 -13.32 -9.81
N GLN A 37 13.74 -14.56 -9.47
CA GLN A 37 13.17 -14.88 -8.16
C GLN A 37 14.11 -14.54 -7.01
N LYS A 38 15.39 -14.92 -7.11
CA LYS A 38 16.41 -14.63 -6.11
C LYS A 38 16.55 -13.12 -5.87
N TYR A 39 16.68 -12.34 -6.95
CA TYR A 39 16.86 -10.89 -6.86
C TYR A 39 15.59 -10.17 -6.43
N ASN A 40 14.41 -10.65 -6.84
CA ASN A 40 13.12 -10.14 -6.36
C ASN A 40 13.03 -10.28 -4.83
N THR A 41 13.31 -11.47 -4.29
CA THR A 41 13.27 -11.68 -2.83
C THR A 41 14.25 -10.81 -2.08
N ARG A 42 15.51 -10.72 -2.54
CA ARG A 42 16.47 -9.82 -1.89
C ARG A 42 16.02 -8.35 -1.98
N ALA A 43 15.39 -7.94 -3.09
CA ALA A 43 14.88 -6.58 -3.21
C ALA A 43 13.72 -6.31 -2.25
N LEU A 44 12.79 -7.25 -2.10
CA LEU A 44 11.72 -7.16 -1.10
C LEU A 44 12.27 -7.13 0.34
N GLU A 45 13.35 -7.86 0.62
CA GLU A 45 14.05 -7.79 1.92
C GLU A 45 14.66 -6.41 2.17
N VAL A 46 15.39 -5.84 1.20
CA VAL A 46 15.97 -4.50 1.35
C VAL A 46 14.88 -3.43 1.45
N MET A 47 13.79 -3.56 0.68
CA MET A 47 12.61 -2.71 0.81
C MET A 47 12.03 -2.77 2.23
N ALA A 48 11.90 -3.98 2.80
CA ALA A 48 11.43 -4.16 4.16
C ALA A 48 12.43 -3.65 5.21
N GLU A 49 13.74 -3.75 4.98
CA GLU A 49 14.78 -3.15 5.83
C GLU A 49 14.64 -1.62 5.85
N MET A 50 14.49 -0.97 4.69
CA MET A 50 14.28 0.47 4.59
C MET A 50 12.93 0.91 5.20
N ASP A 51 11.86 0.13 5.01
CA ASP A 51 10.55 0.43 5.62
C ASP A 51 10.62 0.31 7.15
N ARG A 52 11.28 -0.72 7.69
CA ARG A 52 11.49 -0.88 9.14
C ARG A 52 12.34 0.23 9.74
N ALA A 53 13.32 0.74 9.01
CA ALA A 53 14.10 1.92 9.41
C ALA A 53 13.20 3.17 9.55
N LEU A 54 12.24 3.38 8.65
CA LEU A 54 11.21 4.43 8.80
C LEU A 54 10.35 4.19 10.05
N GLY A 55 10.11 2.92 10.37
CA GLY A 55 9.31 2.48 11.51
C GLY A 55 9.93 2.72 12.90
N GLY A 56 11.16 3.22 12.97
CA GLY A 56 11.89 3.49 14.23
C GLY A 56 12.57 2.26 14.85
N GLU A 57 12.60 1.11 14.16
CA GLU A 57 13.25 -0.11 14.68
C GLU A 57 14.78 0.00 14.78
N TYR A 58 15.40 0.85 13.96
CA TYR A 58 16.84 1.02 13.88
C TYR A 58 17.20 2.48 13.64
N ILE A 59 18.26 2.96 14.28
CA ILE A 59 18.92 4.22 13.91
C ILE A 59 19.65 3.98 12.59
N PHE A 60 19.45 4.87 11.63
CA PHE A 60 20.11 4.81 10.33
C PHE A 60 20.74 6.14 9.96
N ASP A 61 21.73 6.08 9.07
CA ASP A 61 22.46 7.24 8.57
C ASP A 61 22.37 7.32 7.04
N ARG A 62 23.02 8.35 6.49
CA ARG A 62 23.12 8.53 5.04
C ARG A 62 23.80 7.34 4.33
N ALA A 63 24.78 6.70 4.96
CA ALA A 63 25.48 5.57 4.37
C ALA A 63 24.56 4.35 4.21
N PHE A 64 23.66 4.11 5.18
CA PHE A 64 22.59 3.13 5.07
C PHE A 64 21.67 3.43 3.88
N LEU A 65 21.21 4.68 3.72
CA LEU A 65 20.33 5.07 2.61
C LEU A 65 21.02 4.86 1.25
N GLU A 66 22.25 5.34 1.09
CA GLU A 66 23.03 5.20 -0.14
C GLU A 66 23.33 3.74 -0.48
N SER A 67 23.66 2.92 0.52
CA SER A 67 23.95 1.50 0.30
C SER A 67 22.69 0.70 -0.05
N SER A 68 21.55 0.97 0.62
CA SER A 68 20.27 0.32 0.34
C SER A 68 19.74 0.65 -1.06
N VAL A 69 19.78 1.93 -1.46
CA VAL A 69 19.35 2.35 -2.80
C VAL A 69 20.28 1.79 -3.88
N ARG A 70 21.60 1.75 -3.63
CA ARG A 70 22.57 1.15 -4.55
C ARG A 70 22.32 -0.35 -4.73
N GLU A 71 22.07 -1.07 -3.64
CA GLU A 71 21.73 -2.49 -3.68
C GLU A 71 20.42 -2.71 -4.45
N LEU A 72 19.35 -1.99 -4.11
CA LEU A 72 18.05 -2.08 -4.81
C LEU A 72 18.16 -1.79 -6.30
N SER A 73 18.90 -0.73 -6.67
CA SER A 73 19.13 -0.39 -8.07
C SER A 73 19.86 -1.53 -8.80
N GLY A 74 20.87 -2.13 -8.17
CA GLY A 74 21.57 -3.30 -8.69
C GLY A 74 20.67 -4.52 -8.87
N LEU A 75 19.81 -4.80 -7.90
CA LEU A 75 18.86 -5.90 -7.95
C LEU A 75 17.80 -5.69 -9.05
N ALA A 76 17.19 -4.50 -9.11
CA ALA A 76 16.24 -4.11 -10.13
C ALA A 76 16.85 -4.23 -11.54
N TYR A 77 18.08 -3.75 -11.72
CA TYR A 77 18.83 -3.94 -12.97
C TYR A 77 18.98 -5.42 -13.34
N GLN A 78 19.40 -6.28 -12.42
CA GLN A 78 19.56 -7.71 -12.69
C GLN A 78 18.24 -8.40 -13.04
N VAL A 79 17.14 -7.98 -12.42
CA VAL A 79 15.78 -8.45 -12.72
C VAL A 79 15.37 -8.05 -14.15
N VAL A 80 15.48 -6.77 -14.49
CA VAL A 80 15.15 -6.24 -15.83
C VAL A 80 16.04 -6.87 -16.92
N TYR A 81 17.34 -7.03 -16.64
CA TYR A 81 18.28 -7.69 -17.55
C TYR A 81 17.90 -9.16 -17.78
N SER A 82 17.60 -9.90 -16.71
CA SER A 82 17.25 -11.31 -16.80
C SER A 82 15.94 -11.52 -17.57
N LEU A 83 14.94 -10.66 -17.37
CA LEU A 83 13.67 -10.69 -18.12
C LEU A 83 13.89 -10.43 -19.61
N ASN A 84 14.67 -9.41 -19.97
CA ASN A 84 14.99 -9.13 -21.37
C ASN A 84 15.79 -10.28 -22.00
N ALA A 85 16.72 -10.88 -21.25
CA ALA A 85 17.46 -12.05 -21.70
C ALA A 85 16.57 -13.30 -21.85
N MET A 86 15.45 -13.41 -21.14
CA MET A 86 14.46 -14.50 -21.29
C MET A 86 13.55 -14.27 -22.50
N SER A 87 13.08 -13.03 -22.67
CA SER A 87 12.10 -12.62 -23.69
C SER A 87 12.71 -12.22 -25.05
N GLN A 88 14.02 -12.39 -25.23
CA GLN A 88 14.76 -11.93 -26.43
C GLN A 88 14.59 -10.42 -26.69
N ASN A 89 14.77 -9.61 -25.64
CA ASN A 89 14.58 -8.16 -25.64
C ASN A 89 13.12 -7.74 -25.91
N GLY A 90 12.15 -8.48 -25.37
CA GLY A 90 10.73 -8.13 -25.47
C GLY A 90 10.32 -6.92 -24.62
N TYR A 91 11.15 -6.50 -23.67
CA TYR A 91 10.83 -5.47 -22.68
C TYR A 91 11.94 -4.41 -22.55
N VAL A 92 12.48 -3.93 -23.68
CA VAL A 92 13.58 -2.93 -23.67
C VAL A 92 13.15 -1.64 -22.98
N ALA A 93 11.92 -1.17 -23.20
CA ALA A 93 11.38 0.03 -22.58
C ALA A 93 11.38 -0.03 -21.03
N LEU A 94 11.40 -1.23 -20.45
CA LEU A 94 11.49 -1.40 -18.99
C LEU A 94 12.84 -0.92 -18.45
N TYR A 95 13.89 -1.01 -19.25
CA TYR A 95 15.20 -0.48 -18.91
C TYR A 95 15.18 1.05 -18.81
N ASP A 96 14.54 1.73 -19.77
CA ASP A 96 14.39 3.19 -19.76
C ASP A 96 13.59 3.64 -18.54
N ARG A 97 12.53 2.89 -18.20
CA ARG A 97 11.73 3.17 -17.01
C ARG A 97 12.52 2.96 -15.71
N TYR A 98 13.27 1.87 -15.60
CA TYR A 98 14.19 1.64 -14.48
C TYR A 98 15.22 2.78 -14.34
N GLN A 99 15.83 3.24 -15.45
CA GLN A 99 16.81 4.32 -15.45
C GLN A 99 16.20 5.66 -15.04
N SER A 100 14.97 5.95 -15.48
CA SER A 100 14.23 7.15 -15.05
C SER A 100 14.01 7.17 -13.54
N ILE A 101 13.59 6.06 -12.94
CA ILE A 101 13.40 5.94 -11.49
C ILE A 101 14.75 6.06 -10.77
N LYS A 102 15.80 5.40 -11.28
CA LYS A 102 17.16 5.51 -10.74
C LYS A 102 17.63 6.97 -10.69
N GLY A 103 17.42 7.74 -11.75
CA GLY A 103 17.78 9.17 -11.79
C GLY A 103 17.09 10.00 -10.72
N VAL A 104 15.81 9.70 -10.43
CA VAL A 104 15.07 10.35 -9.34
C VAL A 104 15.64 9.98 -7.98
N LEU A 105 15.97 8.71 -7.74
CA LEU A 105 16.56 8.26 -6.48
C LEU A 105 17.96 8.85 -6.25
N ASP A 106 18.78 8.93 -7.30
CA ASP A 106 20.10 9.55 -7.24
C ASP A 106 20.01 11.07 -6.93
N ASP A 107 19.04 11.78 -7.50
CA ASP A 107 18.77 13.19 -7.19
C ASP A 107 18.37 13.39 -5.72
N ILE A 108 17.45 12.55 -5.22
CA ILE A 108 17.02 12.61 -3.81
C ILE A 108 18.20 12.34 -2.87
N LEU A 109 19.06 11.35 -3.17
CA LEU A 109 20.27 11.09 -2.39
C LEU A 109 21.28 12.25 -2.44
N ALA A 110 21.29 13.02 -3.52
CA ALA A 110 22.10 14.23 -3.63
C ALA A 110 21.53 15.43 -2.84
N GLY A 111 20.36 15.28 -2.20
CA GLY A 111 19.65 16.34 -1.48
C GLY A 111 18.59 17.07 -2.32
N GLY A 112 18.34 16.60 -3.54
CA GLY A 112 17.29 17.11 -4.42
C GLY A 112 15.88 16.79 -3.92
N LEU A 113 14.91 17.49 -4.49
CA LEU A 113 13.48 17.29 -4.23
C LEU A 113 12.85 16.32 -5.26
N GLY A 114 13.66 15.66 -6.08
CA GLY A 114 13.21 14.81 -7.17
C GLY A 114 12.46 15.63 -8.24
N PRO A 115 11.50 15.01 -8.95
CA PRO A 115 10.79 15.67 -10.05
C PRO A 115 9.91 16.85 -9.59
N PHE A 116 9.63 16.98 -8.29
CA PHE A 116 8.82 18.07 -7.75
C PHE A 116 9.61 19.36 -7.55
N GLY A 117 10.95 19.31 -7.50
CA GLY A 117 11.77 20.48 -7.19
C GLY A 117 11.59 21.69 -8.12
N SER A 118 11.25 21.44 -9.39
CA SER A 118 10.97 22.49 -10.38
C SER A 118 9.50 22.90 -10.47
N SER A 119 8.60 22.26 -9.73
CA SER A 119 7.17 22.58 -9.78
C SER A 119 6.90 23.93 -9.15
N LEU A 120 6.18 24.82 -9.84
CA LEU A 120 5.86 26.17 -9.37
C LEU A 120 4.62 26.23 -8.48
N ALA A 121 3.66 25.35 -8.73
CA ALA A 121 2.46 25.17 -7.92
C ALA A 121 2.06 23.69 -7.86
N LEU A 122 1.58 23.22 -6.71
CA LEU A 122 1.21 21.82 -6.48
C LEU A 122 -0.12 21.70 -5.71
N PRO A 123 -1.07 20.86 -6.16
CA PRO A 123 -2.32 20.65 -5.45
C PRO A 123 -2.13 19.82 -4.18
N TYR A 124 -2.99 20.04 -3.18
CA TYR A 124 -2.94 19.29 -1.92
C TYR A 124 -3.08 17.77 -2.10
N SER A 125 -3.69 17.30 -3.19
CA SER A 125 -3.84 15.86 -3.47
C SER A 125 -2.51 15.13 -3.73
N VAL A 126 -1.43 15.84 -4.05
CA VAL A 126 -0.12 15.24 -4.33
C VAL A 126 0.84 15.39 -3.15
N LEU A 127 0.63 16.40 -2.30
CA LEU A 127 1.49 16.77 -1.18
C LEU A 127 1.48 15.72 -0.05
N GLY A 128 2.64 15.60 0.60
CA GLY A 128 2.88 14.81 1.81
C GLY A 128 3.98 15.47 2.64
N LEU A 129 4.12 15.11 3.91
CA LEU A 129 5.10 15.74 4.84
C LEU A 129 6.54 15.81 4.30
N GLU A 130 6.96 14.91 3.41
CA GLU A 130 8.31 14.86 2.86
C GLU A 130 8.62 16.02 1.90
N MET A 131 7.57 16.72 1.44
CA MET A 131 7.64 17.90 0.59
C MET A 131 7.58 19.22 1.37
N GLU A 132 7.68 19.18 2.70
CA GLU A 132 7.65 20.39 3.53
C GLU A 132 8.71 21.44 3.11
N PRO A 133 9.96 21.07 2.75
CA PRO A 133 10.94 22.05 2.24
C PRO A 133 10.56 22.70 0.91
N LEU A 134 9.62 22.13 0.16
CA LEU A 134 9.12 22.67 -1.11
C LEU A 134 7.80 23.43 -0.95
N ALA A 135 6.91 22.95 -0.09
CA ALA A 135 5.53 23.43 0.00
C ALA A 135 5.23 24.17 1.32
N GLY A 136 6.13 24.15 2.30
CA GLY A 136 5.91 24.71 3.64
C GLY A 136 5.02 23.83 4.53
N ALA A 137 5.17 24.02 5.85
CA ALA A 137 4.57 23.14 6.85
C ALA A 137 3.04 23.10 6.82
N LEU A 138 2.39 24.25 6.64
CA LEU A 138 0.92 24.32 6.62
C LEU A 138 0.32 23.55 5.45
N ASN A 139 0.87 23.73 4.24
CA ASN A 139 0.36 23.07 3.04
C ASN A 139 0.43 21.55 3.15
N VAL A 140 1.55 21.01 3.64
CA VAL A 140 1.67 19.55 3.82
C VAL A 140 0.75 19.05 4.93
N CYS A 141 0.56 19.81 6.02
CA CYS A 141 -0.33 19.41 7.11
C CYS A 141 -1.80 19.38 6.67
N LEU A 142 -2.27 20.41 5.94
CA LEU A 142 -3.63 20.44 5.41
C LEU A 142 -3.86 19.35 4.35
N ALA A 143 -2.85 19.03 3.54
CA ALA A 143 -2.90 17.91 2.61
C ALA A 143 -3.01 16.56 3.34
N GLU A 144 -2.16 16.31 4.33
CA GLU A 144 -2.16 15.07 5.13
C GLU A 144 -3.46 14.88 5.90
N ALA A 145 -4.04 15.97 6.42
CA ALA A 145 -5.35 15.97 7.08
C ALA A 145 -6.42 15.30 6.20
N ARG A 146 -6.52 15.73 4.94
CA ARG A 146 -7.55 15.26 3.99
C ARG A 146 -7.21 13.90 3.40
N ASN A 147 -5.95 13.73 2.98
CA ASN A 147 -5.56 12.58 2.17
C ASN A 147 -5.37 11.31 3.01
N ARG A 148 -4.98 11.46 4.29
CA ARG A 148 -4.46 10.34 5.09
C ARG A 148 -5.04 10.24 6.50
N LEU A 149 -5.39 11.37 7.13
CA LEU A 149 -5.89 11.36 8.52
C LEU A 149 -7.42 11.30 8.66
N ASP A 150 -8.17 11.41 7.57
CA ASP A 150 -9.62 11.63 7.62
C ASP A 150 -9.97 12.80 8.56
N ILE A 151 -9.23 13.91 8.49
CA ILE A 151 -9.52 15.14 9.23
C ILE A 151 -10.08 16.17 8.25
N PRO A 152 -11.27 16.75 8.50
CA PRO A 152 -11.81 17.79 7.65
C PRO A 152 -10.86 19.01 7.62
N ALA A 153 -10.45 19.41 6.41
CA ALA A 153 -9.60 20.56 6.13
C ALA A 153 -9.93 21.13 4.74
N PRO A 154 -9.64 22.42 4.47
CA PRO A 154 -9.96 23.05 3.19
C PRO A 154 -9.18 22.46 2.02
N ASP A 155 -9.79 22.44 0.83
CA ASP A 155 -9.09 22.14 -0.42
C ASP A 155 -8.27 23.32 -0.92
N GLY A 156 -7.12 23.03 -1.55
CA GLY A 156 -6.17 24.05 -1.97
C GLY A 156 -4.98 23.52 -2.74
N PHE A 157 -4.02 24.41 -2.93
CA PHE A 157 -2.74 24.16 -3.53
C PHE A 157 -1.65 25.05 -2.91
N ALA A 158 -0.41 24.60 -3.02
CA ALA A 158 0.76 25.37 -2.62
C ALA A 158 1.33 26.10 -3.84
N VAL A 159 1.63 27.39 -3.72
CA VAL A 159 2.68 28.01 -4.55
C VAL A 159 4.00 27.65 -3.88
N THR A 160 4.81 26.86 -4.56
CA THR A 160 6.00 26.24 -3.96
C THR A 160 7.07 27.29 -3.64
N VAL A 161 8.09 26.89 -2.87
CA VAL A 161 9.28 27.72 -2.65
C VAL A 161 9.88 28.16 -3.98
N THR A 162 10.01 27.24 -4.96
CA THR A 162 10.48 27.54 -6.31
C THR A 162 9.61 28.60 -7.00
N GLY A 163 8.28 28.47 -6.93
CA GLY A 163 7.34 29.45 -7.48
C GLY A 163 7.44 30.82 -6.80
N CYS A 164 7.55 30.84 -5.46
CA CYS A 164 7.71 32.06 -4.69
C CYS A 164 9.05 32.77 -5.00
N SER A 165 10.15 32.01 -5.11
CA SER A 165 11.45 32.55 -5.50
C SER A 165 11.42 33.19 -6.90
N GLN A 166 10.78 32.55 -7.87
CA GLN A 166 10.60 33.15 -9.21
C GLN A 166 9.77 34.43 -9.16
N MET A 167 8.69 34.44 -8.36
CA MET A 167 7.85 35.62 -8.19
C MET A 167 8.59 36.80 -7.55
N MET A 168 9.45 36.53 -6.55
CA MET A 168 10.29 37.55 -5.92
C MET A 168 11.36 38.09 -6.88
N ALA A 169 11.96 37.21 -7.70
CA ALA A 169 12.97 37.61 -8.68
C ALA A 169 12.42 38.48 -9.82
N ALA A 170 11.15 38.30 -10.21
CA ALA A 170 10.51 39.07 -11.26
C ALA A 170 10.32 40.58 -10.91
N GLY A 171 10.41 40.95 -9.63
CA GLY A 171 10.34 42.35 -9.17
C GLY A 171 11.68 43.10 -9.11
N GLY A 172 12.78 42.51 -9.58
CA GLY A 172 14.16 42.99 -9.37
C GLY A 172 14.67 44.08 -10.32
N GLY A 173 14.00 45.23 -10.41
CA GLY A 173 14.60 46.48 -10.88
C GLY A 173 14.85 47.40 -9.68
N ASP A 174 16.10 47.86 -9.50
CA ASP A 174 16.64 48.75 -8.43
C ASP A 174 15.65 49.21 -7.33
N PHE A 175 15.88 48.71 -6.12
CA PHE A 175 15.13 49.00 -4.90
C PHE A 175 15.15 50.50 -4.53
N ASP A 176 14.01 51.18 -4.72
CA ASP A 176 13.64 52.36 -3.92
C ASP A 176 12.51 51.96 -2.95
N ILE A 177 12.89 51.72 -1.69
CA ILE A 177 12.03 51.21 -0.61
C ILE A 177 10.88 52.20 -0.27
N PHE A 178 10.90 53.41 -0.84
CA PHE A 178 9.89 54.45 -0.60
C PHE A 178 8.92 54.71 -1.76
N ALA A 179 9.01 53.96 -2.87
CA ALA A 179 8.02 54.08 -3.96
C ALA A 179 6.72 53.36 -3.59
N LYS A 180 5.59 54.07 -3.64
CA LYS A 180 4.25 53.46 -3.52
C LYS A 180 4.08 52.36 -4.58
N PRO A 181 3.42 51.23 -4.26
CA PRO A 181 3.14 50.21 -5.26
C PRO A 181 2.29 50.84 -6.36
N ALA A 182 2.85 50.90 -7.58
CA ALA A 182 2.05 51.11 -8.78
C ALA A 182 1.19 49.85 -8.99
N SER A 183 -0.01 50.02 -9.54
CA SER A 183 -0.85 48.90 -9.98
C SER A 183 -0.05 48.00 -10.93
N LEU A 184 0.25 46.78 -10.49
CA LEU A 184 0.98 45.78 -11.27
C LEU A 184 0.06 45.17 -12.33
N GLU A 185 0.56 45.01 -13.56
CA GLU A 185 -0.16 44.30 -14.60
C GLU A 185 0.26 42.83 -14.61
N VAL A 186 -0.61 41.91 -15.06
CA VAL A 186 -0.30 40.46 -15.16
C VAL A 186 0.98 40.20 -16.00
N ALA A 187 1.35 41.14 -16.89
CA ALA A 187 2.56 41.09 -17.69
C ALA A 187 3.88 41.13 -16.89
N ASP A 188 3.84 41.47 -15.60
CA ASP A 188 5.01 41.57 -14.72
C ASP A 188 5.43 40.20 -14.12
N PHE A 189 4.69 39.13 -14.37
CA PHE A 189 4.97 37.79 -13.85
C PHE A 189 5.50 36.83 -14.95
N PRO A 190 6.36 35.85 -14.60
CA PRO A 190 6.76 34.80 -15.54
C PRO A 190 5.54 34.03 -16.06
N PRO A 191 5.40 33.81 -17.39
CA PRO A 191 4.20 33.20 -17.96
C PRO A 191 3.97 31.77 -17.45
N GLU A 192 5.04 31.00 -17.24
CA GLU A 192 4.98 29.64 -16.69
C GLU A 192 4.42 29.61 -15.26
N LEU A 193 4.75 30.61 -14.44
CA LEU A 193 4.22 30.72 -13.07
C LEU A 193 2.73 31.06 -13.07
N VAL A 194 2.33 32.01 -13.93
CA VAL A 194 0.92 32.40 -14.09
C VAL A 194 0.09 31.21 -14.57
N GLU A 195 0.58 30.47 -15.57
CA GLU A 195 -0.07 29.26 -16.06
C GLU A 195 -0.20 28.19 -14.97
N ALA A 196 0.84 27.96 -14.19
CA ALA A 196 0.82 26.98 -13.09
C ALA A 196 -0.21 27.35 -12.01
N ILE A 197 -0.24 28.61 -11.55
CA ILE A 197 -1.19 29.07 -10.52
C ILE A 197 -2.63 29.02 -11.04
N ASN A 198 -2.87 29.51 -12.25
CA ASN A 198 -4.21 29.48 -12.86
C ASN A 198 -4.72 28.05 -13.06
N HIS A 199 -3.85 27.15 -13.53
CA HIS A 199 -4.21 25.74 -13.70
C HIS A 199 -4.63 25.09 -12.36
N GLN A 200 -3.92 25.38 -11.27
CA GLN A 200 -4.29 24.87 -9.94
C GLN A 200 -5.58 25.51 -9.40
N MET A 201 -5.78 26.81 -9.63
CA MET A 201 -7.00 27.52 -9.24
C MET A 201 -8.23 26.98 -9.99
N GLU A 202 -8.15 26.82 -11.31
CA GLU A 202 -9.23 26.23 -12.12
C GLU A 202 -9.54 24.80 -11.67
N SER A 203 -8.50 24.00 -11.42
CA SER A 203 -8.64 22.64 -10.92
C SER A 203 -9.30 22.60 -9.53
N LEU A 204 -9.00 23.56 -8.66
CA LEU A 204 -9.64 23.71 -7.34
C LEU A 204 -11.13 24.06 -7.51
N PHE A 205 -11.46 25.07 -8.31
CA PHE A 205 -12.86 25.45 -8.56
C PHE A 205 -13.68 24.34 -9.19
N ALA A 206 -13.09 23.55 -10.08
CA ALA A 206 -13.74 22.36 -10.64
C ALA A 206 -14.13 21.35 -9.55
N ARG A 207 -13.30 21.17 -8.52
CA ARG A 207 -13.60 20.29 -7.38
C ARG A 207 -14.62 20.89 -6.41
N CYS A 208 -14.60 22.21 -6.21
CA CYS A 208 -15.56 22.93 -5.36
C CYS A 208 -16.94 23.12 -6.03
N GLY A 209 -17.08 22.78 -7.33
CA GLY A 209 -18.32 22.95 -8.09
C GLY A 209 -18.56 24.38 -8.59
N GLY A 210 -17.53 25.22 -8.59
CA GLY A 210 -17.56 26.61 -9.05
C GLY A 210 -16.54 27.50 -8.33
N PRO A 211 -16.49 28.80 -8.68
CA PRO A 211 -15.64 29.78 -8.00
C PRO A 211 -16.04 29.92 -6.53
N VAL A 212 -15.05 29.84 -5.65
CA VAL A 212 -15.19 30.03 -4.20
C VAL A 212 -14.21 31.10 -3.72
N PRO A 213 -14.54 31.85 -2.66
CA PRO A 213 -13.60 32.79 -2.05
C PRO A 213 -12.36 32.06 -1.56
N LEU A 214 -11.18 32.62 -1.84
CA LEU A 214 -9.90 32.02 -1.48
C LEU A 214 -9.30 32.68 -0.24
N ILE A 215 -8.43 31.92 0.43
CA ILE A 215 -7.56 32.36 1.51
C ILE A 215 -6.11 32.17 1.05
N VAL A 216 -5.29 33.21 1.21
CA VAL A 216 -3.85 33.19 0.92
C VAL A 216 -3.07 33.41 2.21
N ARG A 217 -2.12 32.51 2.50
CA ARG A 217 -1.26 32.58 3.69
C ARG A 217 0.19 32.30 3.33
N ILE A 218 1.10 32.96 4.05
CA ILE A 218 2.53 32.68 3.98
C ILE A 218 2.86 31.51 4.88
N CYS A 219 3.68 30.60 4.37
CA CYS A 219 4.09 29.38 5.05
C CYS A 219 5.61 29.31 5.04
N PRO A 220 6.26 29.37 6.22
CA PRO A 220 7.68 29.03 6.32
C PRO A 220 7.91 27.61 5.80
N ALA A 221 9.00 27.42 5.07
CA ALA A 221 9.51 26.12 4.68
C ALA A 221 10.84 25.86 5.40
N ALA A 222 11.08 24.63 5.84
CA ALA A 222 12.39 24.29 6.39
C ALA A 222 13.46 24.51 5.31
N ALA A 223 14.47 25.32 5.64
CA ALA A 223 15.71 25.31 4.89
C ALA A 223 16.35 23.93 5.06
N ASN A 224 17.03 23.41 4.02
CA ASN A 224 17.60 22.06 3.96
C ASN A 224 18.58 21.67 5.11
N ASN A 225 18.81 22.52 6.12
CA ASN A 225 19.71 22.29 7.26
C ASN A 225 19.27 23.02 8.58
N GLN A 226 18.02 23.49 8.72
CA GLN A 226 17.57 24.16 9.96
C GLN A 226 16.52 23.36 10.71
N THR A 227 16.70 23.22 12.02
CA THR A 227 15.72 22.64 12.94
C THR A 227 14.45 23.51 13.01
N ARG A 228 13.28 22.85 13.03
CA ARG A 228 11.93 23.45 13.07
C ARG A 228 11.76 24.53 14.15
N THR A 229 12.53 24.48 15.22
CA THR A 229 12.45 25.41 16.36
C THR A 229 12.79 26.87 15.99
N GLU A 230 13.59 27.11 14.95
CA GLU A 230 14.02 28.47 14.60
C GLU A 230 13.11 29.20 13.59
N THR A 231 12.21 28.50 12.90
CA THR A 231 11.40 29.07 11.79
C THR A 231 10.01 29.58 12.19
N VAL A 232 9.58 29.41 13.45
CA VAL A 232 8.18 29.59 13.86
C VAL A 232 7.97 30.84 14.73
N ARG A 233 8.21 32.05 14.20
CA ARG A 233 7.62 33.30 14.74
C ARG A 233 7.40 34.39 13.69
N LEU A 234 7.05 34.03 12.46
CA LEU A 234 6.58 35.05 11.50
C LEU A 234 5.09 35.32 11.76
N PRO A 235 4.65 36.60 11.88
CA PRO A 235 3.24 36.92 11.95
C PRO A 235 2.57 36.43 10.65
N SER A 236 1.83 35.32 10.73
CA SER A 236 1.16 34.73 9.58
C SER A 236 0.06 35.66 9.10
N GLN A 237 0.37 36.51 8.14
CA GLN A 237 -0.63 37.37 7.53
C GLN A 237 -1.58 36.50 6.72
N VAL A 238 -2.88 36.70 6.97
CA VAL A 238 -3.95 35.96 6.33
C VAL A 238 -4.73 36.93 5.46
N PHE A 239 -4.76 36.66 4.16
CA PHE A 239 -5.62 37.37 3.22
C PHE A 239 -6.87 36.50 3.02
N THR A 240 -8.03 37.06 3.33
CA THR A 240 -9.32 36.35 3.27
C THR A 240 -10.21 36.94 2.20
N ASN A 241 -11.08 36.11 1.62
CA ASN A 241 -12.09 36.52 0.63
C ASN A 241 -11.46 37.05 -0.67
N VAL A 242 -10.39 36.39 -1.11
CA VAL A 242 -9.65 36.72 -2.33
C VAL A 242 -10.42 36.19 -3.54
N GLY A 243 -10.70 37.06 -4.51
CA GLY A 243 -11.34 36.69 -5.78
C GLY A 243 -10.35 36.01 -6.75
N SER A 244 -10.88 35.34 -7.79
CA SER A 244 -10.06 34.69 -8.82
C SER A 244 -9.10 35.66 -9.51
N ASP A 245 -9.59 36.86 -9.80
CA ASP A 245 -8.87 37.86 -10.59
C ASP A 245 -7.81 38.60 -9.75
N GLU A 246 -7.93 38.54 -8.41
CA GLU A 246 -7.06 39.21 -7.44
C GLU A 246 -5.97 38.28 -6.88
N LEU A 247 -5.99 36.99 -7.24
CA LEU A 247 -5.14 35.98 -6.61
C LEU A 247 -3.64 36.25 -6.80
N LEU A 248 -3.21 36.55 -8.02
CA LEU A 248 -1.80 36.81 -8.34
C LEU A 248 -1.28 38.05 -7.60
N GLU A 249 -2.05 39.14 -7.60
CA GLU A 249 -1.72 40.37 -6.88
C GLU A 249 -1.62 40.09 -5.37
N THR A 250 -2.58 39.34 -4.82
CA THR A 250 -2.58 38.98 -3.40
C THR A 250 -1.38 38.13 -3.01
N CYS A 251 -1.00 37.16 -3.85
CA CYS A 251 0.19 36.33 -3.65
C CYS A 251 1.47 37.18 -3.63
N ARG A 252 1.59 38.16 -4.55
CA ARG A 252 2.73 39.09 -4.57
C ARG A 252 2.75 39.99 -3.33
N MET A 253 1.62 40.59 -2.99
CA MET A 253 1.47 41.43 -1.79
C MET A 253 1.82 40.67 -0.51
N ALA A 254 1.46 39.39 -0.42
CA ALA A 254 1.85 38.55 0.70
C ALA A 254 3.38 38.45 0.80
N LEU A 255 4.05 38.07 -0.29
CA LEU A 255 5.52 37.96 -0.32
C LEU A 255 6.23 39.29 -0.04
N ASP A 256 5.78 40.41 -0.61
CA ASP A 256 6.38 41.72 -0.37
C ASP A 256 6.33 42.12 1.11
N LYS A 257 5.19 41.86 1.76
CA LYS A 257 5.07 42.11 3.20
C LYS A 257 5.96 41.19 4.03
N TYR A 258 6.15 39.94 3.60
CA TYR A 258 7.10 39.03 4.26
C TYR A 258 8.53 39.54 4.14
N LEU A 259 8.97 39.90 2.93
CA LEU A 259 10.30 40.46 2.69
C LEU A 259 10.54 41.74 3.50
N ALA A 260 9.54 42.62 3.58
CA ALA A 260 9.62 43.85 4.39
C ALA A 260 9.72 43.58 5.91
N SER A 261 9.26 42.40 6.37
CA SER A 261 9.31 41.99 7.77
C SER A 261 10.50 41.10 8.13
N SER A 262 11.28 40.65 7.14
CA SER A 262 12.42 39.74 7.34
C SER A 262 13.64 40.52 7.85
N GLU A 263 14.20 40.11 8.99
CA GLU A 263 15.46 40.66 9.50
C GLU A 263 16.64 39.87 8.91
N GLY A 264 17.34 40.44 7.92
CA GLY A 264 18.58 39.87 7.38
C GLY A 264 18.73 40.01 5.86
N PRO A 265 19.95 39.78 5.31
CA PRO A 265 20.24 39.91 3.89
C PRO A 265 19.72 38.73 3.03
N ASP A 266 19.36 37.60 3.64
CA ASP A 266 18.85 36.42 2.95
C ASP A 266 17.60 35.90 3.69
N PRO A 267 16.38 36.14 3.17
CA PRO A 267 15.14 35.75 3.82
C PRO A 267 14.96 34.22 3.78
N ALA A 268 14.39 33.65 4.84
CA ALA A 268 14.12 32.20 4.89
C ALA A 268 13.19 31.78 3.73
N PRO A 269 13.33 30.53 3.22
CA PRO A 269 12.48 30.04 2.15
C PRO A 269 11.01 29.97 2.60
N VAL A 270 10.12 30.43 1.74
CA VAL A 270 8.68 30.47 2.00
C VAL A 270 7.89 29.91 0.83
N ALA A 271 6.76 29.30 1.14
CA ALA A 271 5.71 28.91 0.21
C ALA A 271 4.43 29.70 0.52
N LEU A 272 3.47 29.68 -0.39
CA LEU A 272 2.12 30.21 -0.15
C LEU A 272 1.11 29.08 -0.09
N ALA A 273 0.24 29.11 0.92
CA ALA A 273 -0.96 28.29 0.96
C ALA A 273 -2.13 29.06 0.34
N VAL A 274 -2.71 28.48 -0.71
CA VAL A 274 -3.92 28.99 -1.37
C VAL A 274 -5.00 27.93 -1.22
N HIS A 275 -6.06 28.23 -0.47
CA HIS A 275 -7.12 27.27 -0.21
C HIS A 275 -8.49 27.94 -0.15
N GLU A 276 -9.56 27.15 -0.27
CA GLU A 276 -10.93 27.65 -0.17
C GLU A 276 -11.21 28.22 1.23
N ALA A 277 -12.02 29.28 1.30
CA ALA A 277 -12.55 29.76 2.56
C ALA A 277 -13.69 28.85 3.03
N VAL A 278 -13.59 28.36 4.28
CA VAL A 278 -14.61 27.49 4.88
C VAL A 278 -15.66 28.36 5.59
N PRO A 279 -16.94 28.31 5.19
CA PRO A 279 -18.00 29.02 5.89
C PRO A 279 -18.14 28.52 7.34
N ALA A 280 -18.13 29.43 8.30
CA ALA A 280 -18.14 29.08 9.72
C ALA A 280 -18.97 30.04 10.57
N GLN A 281 -19.53 29.51 11.65
CA GLN A 281 -20.29 30.26 12.65
C GLN A 281 -19.50 30.41 13.95
N VAL A 282 -18.66 29.42 14.28
CA VAL A 282 -17.77 29.40 15.45
C VAL A 282 -16.35 29.10 14.98
N ALA A 283 -15.38 29.79 15.55
CA ALA A 283 -13.96 29.57 15.35
C ALA A 283 -13.26 29.36 16.70
N GLY A 284 -12.07 28.81 16.68
CA GLY A 284 -11.31 28.58 17.89
C GLY A 284 -9.90 28.07 17.61
N SER A 285 -9.17 27.85 18.69
CA SER A 285 -7.86 27.19 18.64
C SER A 285 -7.77 26.07 19.69
N ILE A 286 -6.83 25.17 19.49
CA ILE A 286 -6.38 24.21 20.51
C ILE A 286 -4.86 24.37 20.65
N SER A 287 -4.40 24.44 21.89
CA SER A 287 -2.98 24.51 22.25
C SER A 287 -2.69 23.64 23.46
N LEU A 288 -1.41 23.36 23.69
CA LEU A 288 -0.95 22.64 24.87
C LEU A 288 -0.70 23.61 26.03
N VAL A 289 -1.13 23.26 27.24
CA VAL A 289 -0.86 24.04 28.47
C VAL A 289 -0.31 23.10 29.54
N THR A 290 0.77 23.50 30.21
CA THR A 290 1.33 22.75 31.33
C THR A 290 0.43 22.85 32.56
N SER A 291 0.26 21.74 33.27
CA SER A 291 -0.47 21.68 34.53
C SER A 291 0.35 20.89 35.55
N PRO A 292 0.58 21.43 36.77
CA PRO A 292 1.31 20.73 37.83
C PRO A 292 0.68 19.38 38.21
N ASP A 293 -0.63 19.25 38.02
CA ASP A 293 -1.42 18.06 38.38
C ASP A 293 -1.46 17.00 37.26
N SER A 294 -0.77 17.22 36.12
CA SER A 294 -0.81 16.34 34.95
C SER A 294 0.60 15.85 34.57
N PRO A 295 1.02 14.65 35.01
CA PRO A 295 2.35 14.09 34.70
C PRO A 295 2.53 13.73 33.21
N SER A 296 1.46 13.75 32.41
CA SER A 296 1.43 13.44 30.97
C SER A 296 1.85 14.61 30.04
N GLY A 297 2.56 15.61 30.57
CA GLY A 297 3.10 16.72 29.79
C GLY A 297 2.05 17.76 29.37
N GLY A 298 0.99 17.96 30.18
CA GLY A 298 0.01 19.06 30.02
C GLY A 298 -1.41 18.65 29.63
N LEU A 299 -2.30 19.65 29.53
CA LEU A 299 -3.70 19.55 29.11
C LEU A 299 -3.90 20.19 27.73
N PHE A 300 -4.87 19.69 26.97
CA PHE A 300 -5.35 20.39 25.79
C PHE A 300 -6.25 21.56 26.20
N CYS A 301 -5.83 22.77 25.87
CA CYS A 301 -6.62 24.00 26.04
C CYS A 301 -7.33 24.34 24.73
N ILE A 302 -8.65 24.22 24.72
CA ILE A 302 -9.50 24.56 23.57
C ILE A 302 -10.15 25.90 23.86
N THR A 303 -9.97 26.86 22.96
CA THR A 303 -10.69 28.13 22.98
C THR A 303 -11.74 28.17 21.86
N ALA A 304 -12.87 28.84 22.10
CA ALA A 304 -13.95 28.95 21.12
C ALA A 304 -14.64 30.32 21.18
N TRP A 305 -14.96 30.91 20.04
CA TRP A 305 -15.72 32.16 19.92
C TRP A 305 -16.60 32.20 18.65
N PRO A 306 -17.74 32.91 18.67
CA PRO A 306 -18.50 33.18 17.44
C PRO A 306 -17.70 34.07 16.47
N VAL A 307 -17.74 33.77 15.16
CA VAL A 307 -16.94 34.50 14.14
C VAL A 307 -17.23 36.02 14.15
N GLY A 308 -18.45 36.44 14.48
CA GLY A 308 -18.85 37.86 14.60
C GLY A 308 -18.68 38.49 15.99
N ALA A 309 -18.22 37.75 16.99
CA ALA A 309 -18.10 38.22 18.37
C ALA A 309 -16.88 37.58 19.08
N PRO A 310 -15.64 37.88 18.63
CA PRO A 310 -14.41 37.26 19.15
C PRO A 310 -14.20 37.47 20.66
N ASP A 311 -14.72 38.57 21.21
CA ASP A 311 -14.65 38.88 22.64
C ASP A 311 -15.45 37.91 23.52
N SER A 312 -16.39 37.14 22.93
CA SER A 312 -17.19 36.14 23.63
C SER A 312 -16.50 34.76 23.69
N ARG A 313 -15.19 34.75 23.99
CA ARG A 313 -14.37 33.55 24.08
C ARG A 313 -14.73 32.69 25.31
N GLU A 314 -14.79 31.38 25.09
CA GLU A 314 -14.87 30.32 26.11
C GLU A 314 -13.61 29.45 26.06
N THR A 315 -13.25 28.84 27.19
CA THR A 315 -12.04 27.99 27.33
C THR A 315 -12.42 26.64 27.93
N PHE A 316 -11.81 25.56 27.44
CA PHE A 316 -12.04 24.18 27.90
C PHE A 316 -10.70 23.46 28.03
N PHE A 317 -10.49 22.77 29.15
CA PHE A 317 -9.29 21.96 29.40
C PHE A 317 -9.65 20.49 29.36
N LEU A 318 -8.98 19.72 28.49
CA LEU A 318 -9.19 18.29 28.31
C LEU A 318 -7.90 17.52 28.58
N ARG A 319 -8.02 16.28 29.06
CA ARG A 319 -6.90 15.34 29.08
C ARG A 319 -6.38 15.08 27.66
N ARG A 320 -5.08 14.81 27.53
CA ARG A 320 -4.44 14.45 26.25
C ARG A 320 -4.62 12.99 25.84
N THR A 321 -5.07 12.15 26.75
CA THR A 321 -5.36 10.73 26.51
C THR A 321 -6.82 10.54 26.15
N TYR A 322 -7.08 9.65 25.18
CA TYR A 322 -8.44 9.23 24.86
C TYR A 322 -9.10 8.63 26.12
N PRO A 323 -10.38 8.94 26.44
CA PRO A 323 -11.40 9.60 25.62
C PRO A 323 -11.37 11.14 25.62
N PHE A 324 -10.28 11.77 26.05
CA PHE A 324 -10.12 13.22 26.16
C PHE A 324 -11.17 13.84 27.08
N ASP A 325 -11.21 13.35 28.32
CA ASP A 325 -12.21 13.81 29.28
C ASP A 325 -12.00 15.28 29.65
N PRO A 326 -13.09 16.08 29.71
CA PRO A 326 -13.02 17.45 30.21
C PRO A 326 -12.60 17.47 31.68
N VAL A 327 -11.61 18.30 31.99
CA VAL A 327 -11.10 18.55 33.34
C VAL A 327 -11.76 19.81 33.90
N GLU A 328 -11.70 20.90 33.13
CA GLU A 328 -12.18 22.22 33.53
C GLU A 328 -12.78 22.98 32.33
N SER A 329 -13.72 23.89 32.59
CA SER A 329 -14.29 24.76 31.55
C SER A 329 -14.66 26.13 32.08
N GLU A 330 -14.28 27.17 31.35
CA GLU A 330 -14.64 28.56 31.56
C GLU A 330 -15.68 29.00 30.52
N ILE A 331 -16.96 28.99 30.92
CA ILE A 331 -18.09 29.30 30.04
C ILE A 331 -18.62 30.70 30.36
N LYS A 332 -18.67 31.58 29.36
CA LYS A 332 -19.29 32.90 29.53
C LYS A 332 -20.82 32.78 29.61
N ALA A 333 -21.42 33.48 30.58
CA ALA A 333 -22.86 33.56 30.69
C ALA A 333 -23.46 34.26 29.47
N LYS A 334 -24.54 33.71 28.91
CA LYS A 334 -25.23 34.24 27.72
C LYS A 334 -26.68 34.61 28.07
N PRO A 335 -27.18 35.78 27.64
CA PRO A 335 -28.58 36.16 27.82
C PRO A 335 -29.51 35.16 27.11
N TYR A 336 -30.59 34.74 27.77
CA TYR A 336 -31.50 33.70 27.25
C TYR A 336 -32.19 34.07 25.93
N ASN A 337 -32.32 35.37 25.65
CA ASN A 337 -32.97 35.95 24.48
C ASN A 337 -31.99 36.25 23.33
N GLU A 338 -30.69 36.20 23.58
CA GLU A 338 -29.68 36.43 22.55
C GLU A 338 -29.38 35.14 21.79
N ARG A 339 -28.95 35.30 20.53
CA ARG A 339 -28.52 34.17 19.72
C ARG A 339 -27.07 33.87 20.04
N ILE A 340 -26.75 32.60 20.25
CA ILE A 340 -25.36 32.15 20.40
C ILE A 340 -24.66 32.21 19.02
N TYR A 341 -25.38 31.76 17.99
CA TYR A 341 -25.01 31.86 16.57
C TYR A 341 -26.30 31.67 15.72
N PRO A 342 -26.30 31.88 14.39
CA PRO A 342 -27.52 31.88 13.58
C PRO A 342 -28.42 30.65 13.81
N GLY A 343 -29.68 30.89 14.21
CA GLY A 343 -30.67 29.83 14.46
C GLY A 343 -30.63 29.13 15.82
N VAL A 344 -29.69 29.48 16.71
CA VAL A 344 -29.51 28.80 18.01
C VAL A 344 -29.53 29.77 19.18
N HIS A 345 -30.39 29.48 20.17
CA HIS A 345 -30.50 30.19 21.44
C HIS A 345 -29.98 29.33 22.60
N PRO A 346 -29.58 29.93 23.75
CA PRO A 346 -29.14 29.17 24.92
C PRO A 346 -30.15 28.13 25.39
N LEU A 347 -31.46 28.41 25.29
CA LEU A 347 -32.53 27.48 25.70
C LEU A 347 -33.16 26.72 24.51
N SER A 348 -32.45 26.55 23.40
CA SER A 348 -32.94 25.72 22.29
C SER A 348 -33.06 24.24 22.72
N ILE A 349 -34.17 23.59 22.38
CA ILE A 349 -34.41 22.17 22.65
C ILE A 349 -33.58 21.33 21.67
N THR A 350 -32.78 20.41 22.19
CA THR A 350 -32.02 19.43 21.41
C THR A 350 -32.93 18.34 20.86
N PRO A 351 -32.51 17.55 19.84
CA PRO A 351 -33.31 16.44 19.30
C PRO A 351 -33.77 15.40 20.35
N LYS A 352 -33.11 15.34 21.51
CA LYS A 352 -33.45 14.47 22.64
C LYS A 352 -34.45 15.09 23.62
N GLY A 353 -35.02 16.26 23.34
CA GLY A 353 -35.96 16.96 24.21
C GLY A 353 -35.33 17.70 25.39
N LEU A 354 -34.00 17.75 25.47
CA LEU A 354 -33.27 18.44 26.54
C LEU A 354 -32.91 19.87 26.12
N TYR A 355 -32.96 20.82 27.05
CA TYR A 355 -32.46 22.19 26.81
C TYR A 355 -30.95 22.17 26.62
N ARG A 356 -30.47 22.91 25.62
CA ARG A 356 -29.04 23.17 25.45
C ARG A 356 -28.52 23.99 26.65
N GLY A 357 -27.28 23.75 27.06
CA GLY A 357 -26.58 24.61 28.02
C GLY A 357 -26.04 25.88 27.36
N SER A 358 -25.54 26.83 28.15
CA SER A 358 -24.97 28.08 27.65
C SER A 358 -23.66 27.91 26.86
N ALA A 359 -23.02 26.74 26.86
CA ALA A 359 -21.74 26.51 26.17
C ALA A 359 -21.83 26.57 24.64
N LEU A 360 -20.81 27.12 23.99
CA LEU A 360 -20.66 27.13 22.52
C LEU A 360 -20.53 25.70 21.98
N LEU A 361 -19.73 24.87 22.66
CA LEU A 361 -19.36 23.54 22.23
C LEU A 361 -19.95 22.46 23.15
N GLY A 362 -20.36 21.35 22.56
CA GLY A 362 -20.76 20.15 23.30
C GLY A 362 -19.57 19.22 23.55
N PRO A 363 -19.65 18.31 24.55
CA PRO A 363 -18.56 17.40 24.88
C PRO A 363 -18.05 16.55 23.70
N SER A 364 -18.94 16.08 22.82
CA SER A 364 -18.54 15.29 21.64
C SER A 364 -17.73 16.11 20.63
N PHE A 365 -18.02 17.40 20.49
CA PHE A 365 -17.28 18.29 19.59
C PHE A 365 -15.90 18.63 20.15
N LEU A 366 -15.82 18.87 21.48
CA LEU A 366 -14.54 19.08 22.18
C LEU A 366 -13.60 17.88 22.03
N ARG A 367 -14.12 16.66 22.26
CA ARG A 367 -13.35 15.43 22.02
C ARG A 367 -12.91 15.29 20.56
N GLY A 368 -13.74 15.71 19.60
CA GLY A 368 -13.39 15.73 18.19
C GLY A 368 -12.20 16.65 17.87
N ILE A 369 -12.13 17.83 18.50
CA ILE A 369 -10.98 18.75 18.36
C ILE A 369 -9.73 18.13 18.98
N ALA A 370 -9.83 17.60 20.20
CA ALA A 370 -8.70 16.94 20.88
C ALA A 370 -8.16 15.74 20.09
N ALA A 371 -9.06 14.95 19.48
CA ALA A 371 -8.69 13.85 18.60
C ALA A 371 -7.90 14.33 17.37
N CYS A 372 -8.29 15.46 16.77
CA CYS A 372 -7.54 16.05 15.65
C CYS A 372 -6.14 16.48 16.09
N ALA A 373 -6.02 17.17 17.23
CA ALA A 373 -4.72 17.57 17.79
C ALA A 373 -3.81 16.36 18.03
N SER A 374 -4.30 15.34 18.74
CA SER A 374 -3.54 14.12 18.99
C SER A 374 -3.08 13.41 17.70
N ALA A 375 -3.92 13.39 16.66
CA ALA A 375 -3.56 12.82 15.37
C ALA A 375 -2.46 13.62 14.65
N PHE A 376 -2.50 14.95 14.69
CA PHE A 376 -1.42 15.81 14.16
C PHE A 376 -0.13 15.64 14.94
N GLU A 377 -0.17 15.67 16.29
CA GLU A 377 1.02 15.45 17.13
C GLU A 377 1.72 14.14 16.77
N ARG A 378 0.96 13.09 16.50
CA ARG A 378 1.49 11.78 16.10
C ARG A 378 2.22 11.81 14.76
N ILE A 379 1.63 12.36 13.71
CA ILE A 379 2.27 12.35 12.38
C ILE A 379 3.39 13.38 12.26
N VAL A 380 3.27 14.51 12.97
CA VAL A 380 4.25 15.60 12.95
C VAL A 380 5.41 15.32 13.91
N GLY A 381 5.21 14.46 14.92
CA GLY A 381 6.20 14.04 15.89
C GLY A 381 6.44 15.03 17.03
N CYS A 382 5.67 16.12 17.10
CA CYS A 382 5.76 17.11 18.16
C CYS A 382 4.40 17.80 18.42
N PRO A 383 4.19 18.40 19.61
CA PRO A 383 2.96 19.14 19.92
C PRO A 383 2.60 20.22 18.89
N GLN A 384 1.33 20.29 18.52
CA GLN A 384 0.82 21.23 17.51
C GLN A 384 -0.29 22.11 18.09
N ASP A 385 -0.24 23.39 17.75
CA ASP A 385 -1.37 24.29 17.86
C ASP A 385 -2.20 24.21 16.59
N LEU A 386 -3.52 24.05 16.72
CA LEU A 386 -4.44 24.05 15.58
C LEU A 386 -5.43 25.20 15.68
N ASP A 387 -5.71 25.86 14.56
CA ASP A 387 -6.89 26.70 14.43
C ASP A 387 -7.99 25.90 13.71
N TRP A 388 -9.20 25.98 14.25
CA TRP A 388 -10.34 25.22 13.76
C TRP A 388 -11.57 26.10 13.60
N VAL A 389 -12.45 25.68 12.71
CA VAL A 389 -13.74 26.32 12.48
C VAL A 389 -14.88 25.31 12.49
N ARG A 390 -16.08 25.80 12.76
CA ARG A 390 -17.32 25.03 12.76
C ARG A 390 -18.35 25.69 11.85
N GLY A 391 -18.66 25.02 10.75
CA GLY A 391 -19.85 25.27 9.93
C GLY A 391 -21.05 24.46 10.41
N ASP A 392 -21.86 23.95 9.48
CA ASP A 392 -23.03 23.10 9.80
C ASP A 392 -22.66 21.65 10.12
N ALA A 393 -21.42 21.24 9.80
CA ALA A 393 -20.93 19.89 10.04
C ALA A 393 -20.77 19.56 11.53
N ALA A 394 -20.90 18.27 11.87
CA ALA A 394 -20.73 17.77 13.24
C ALA A 394 -19.26 17.64 13.69
N ARG A 395 -18.30 17.82 12.77
CA ARG A 395 -16.85 17.68 13.00
C ARG A 395 -16.16 19.05 12.85
N PRO A 396 -15.06 19.32 13.59
CA PRO A 396 -14.25 20.51 13.38
C PRO A 396 -13.55 20.44 12.01
N VAL A 397 -13.43 21.59 11.36
CA VAL A 397 -12.60 21.75 10.16
C VAL A 397 -11.31 22.46 10.57
N ILE A 398 -10.18 21.82 10.36
CA ILE A 398 -8.86 22.36 10.68
C ILE A 398 -8.41 23.27 9.54
N VAL A 399 -8.10 24.52 9.87
CA VAL A 399 -7.76 25.57 8.87
C VAL A 399 -6.34 26.09 9.04
N ASN A 400 -5.69 25.77 10.15
CA ASN A 400 -4.29 26.12 10.41
C ASN A 400 -3.64 25.10 11.33
N VAL A 401 -2.35 24.84 11.10
CA VAL A 401 -1.52 23.95 11.91
C VAL A 401 -0.17 24.63 12.09
N ARG A 402 0.28 24.80 13.34
CA ARG A 402 1.59 25.34 13.66
C ARG A 402 2.22 24.55 14.80
N ALA A 403 3.55 24.50 14.83
CA ALA A 403 4.24 23.93 15.99
C ALA A 403 3.83 24.70 17.26
N ALA A 404 3.56 23.98 18.34
CA ALA A 404 3.34 24.62 19.63
C ALA A 404 4.60 25.42 20.00
N GLY A 405 4.42 26.63 20.53
CA GLY A 405 5.54 27.42 21.03
C GLY A 405 6.27 26.69 22.17
N GLU A 406 7.56 26.97 22.35
CA GLU A 406 8.25 26.60 23.60
C GLU A 406 7.39 27.06 24.78
N LEU A 407 7.08 26.11 25.67
CA LEU A 407 6.40 26.36 26.93
C LEU A 407 7.12 27.53 27.61
N ASP A 408 6.41 28.63 27.87
CA ASP A 408 6.96 29.90 28.37
C ASP A 408 8.12 29.66 29.36
N GLY A 409 9.31 30.15 28.97
CA GLY A 409 10.56 30.00 29.69
C GLY A 409 10.60 30.79 30.99
N SER A 410 9.96 30.27 32.04
CA SER A 410 10.24 30.66 33.42
C SER A 410 10.90 29.53 34.23
N MET A 411 11.60 28.63 33.57
CA MET A 411 12.69 27.87 34.16
C MET A 411 13.79 27.80 33.12
N GLU A 412 14.85 28.58 33.36
CA GLU A 412 16.19 28.21 32.92
C GLU A 412 16.38 26.75 33.35
N SER A 413 16.30 25.84 32.39
CA SER A 413 16.77 24.50 32.58
C SER A 413 18.29 24.60 32.67
N ASP A 414 18.82 24.38 33.87
CA ASP A 414 20.21 24.01 34.10
C ASP A 414 20.50 22.69 33.34
N PHE A 415 20.64 22.76 32.02
CA PHE A 415 21.00 21.63 31.14
C PHE A 415 22.52 21.31 31.16
N ASP A 416 23.21 21.69 32.23
CA ASP A 416 24.58 21.28 32.52
C ASP A 416 24.76 20.77 33.98
N ALA A 417 23.65 20.55 34.71
CA ALA A 417 23.72 19.74 35.91
C ALA A 417 23.82 18.26 35.48
N PRO A 418 24.92 17.53 35.78
CA PRO A 418 24.90 16.08 35.63
C PRO A 418 23.74 15.58 36.48
N PHE A 419 22.82 14.84 35.85
CA PHE A 419 21.78 14.10 36.55
C PHE A 419 22.45 13.38 37.73
N SER A 420 22.23 13.85 38.95
CA SER A 420 22.59 13.08 40.13
C SER A 420 21.66 11.88 40.13
N GLU A 421 22.23 10.70 39.92
CA GLU A 421 21.58 9.36 39.91
C GLU A 421 20.92 8.98 41.24
N GLU A 422 20.62 9.94 42.11
CA GLU A 422 20.14 9.71 43.47
C GLU A 422 19.09 10.76 43.82
N GLU A 423 17.87 10.63 43.29
CA GLU A 423 16.63 11.04 43.98
C GLU A 423 15.40 10.43 43.28
N ASP A 424 14.94 9.31 43.84
CA ASP A 424 13.66 8.62 43.62
C ASP A 424 13.30 8.13 42.20
N GLU A 425 14.14 7.26 41.63
CA GLU A 425 13.68 6.20 40.71
C GLU A 425 12.81 5.17 41.47
N GLY A 426 11.59 5.56 41.83
CA GLY A 426 10.53 4.59 42.06
C GLY A 426 10.30 3.81 40.76
N ASN A 427 10.35 2.48 40.84
CA ASN A 427 10.27 1.59 39.68
C ASN A 427 8.82 1.44 39.15
N TRP A 428 8.16 2.56 38.82
CA TRP A 428 6.72 2.61 38.49
C TRP A 428 6.32 1.82 37.24
N VAL A 429 7.28 1.45 36.38
CA VAL A 429 7.05 0.59 35.21
C VAL A 429 7.07 -0.90 35.58
N GLU A 430 7.79 -1.31 36.63
CA GLU A 430 7.81 -2.70 37.12
C GLU A 430 6.48 -3.12 37.77
N ASP A 431 5.73 -2.18 38.35
CA ASP A 431 4.43 -2.43 38.98
C ASP A 431 3.25 -2.49 37.97
N ALA A 432 3.47 -2.12 36.71
CA ALA A 432 2.42 -2.14 35.69
C ALA A 432 2.16 -3.58 35.19
N GLU A 433 0.92 -4.06 35.31
CA GLU A 433 0.54 -5.41 34.86
C GLU A 433 0.67 -5.54 33.34
N VAL A 434 1.59 -6.39 32.88
CA VAL A 434 1.75 -6.75 31.47
C VAL A 434 0.66 -7.74 31.06
N MET A 435 -0.28 -7.31 30.22
CA MET A 435 -1.37 -8.14 29.69
C MET A 435 -0.93 -9.00 28.50
N LEU A 436 0.00 -8.50 27.69
CA LEU A 436 0.50 -9.17 26.48
C LEU A 436 1.97 -8.81 26.26
N ALA A 437 2.78 -9.79 25.85
CA ALA A 437 4.18 -9.59 25.47
C ALA A 437 4.53 -10.45 24.26
N GLY A 438 5.38 -9.93 23.37
CA GLY A 438 5.85 -10.59 22.16
C GLY A 438 5.19 -10.09 20.88
N GLY A 439 5.42 -10.82 19.78
CA GLY A 439 5.11 -10.35 18.43
C GLY A 439 6.26 -9.59 17.78
N GLU A 440 5.99 -9.01 16.63
CA GLU A 440 6.91 -8.20 15.82
C GLU A 440 6.43 -6.75 15.80
N THR A 441 7.33 -5.82 16.08
CA THR A 441 7.05 -4.39 15.93
C THR A 441 6.89 -4.08 14.44
N ALA A 442 5.84 -3.36 14.07
CA ALA A 442 5.71 -2.78 12.73
C ALA A 442 6.09 -1.30 12.75
N GLN A 443 5.65 -0.58 13.79
CA GLN A 443 5.95 0.82 14.02
C GLN A 443 6.14 1.02 15.52
N THR A 444 7.28 1.59 15.92
CA THR A 444 7.58 1.91 17.31
C THR A 444 6.70 3.04 17.84
N GLY A 445 6.72 3.19 19.15
CA GLY A 445 6.04 4.26 19.86
C GLY A 445 5.13 3.72 20.96
N ILE A 446 4.64 4.66 21.77
CA ILE A 446 3.79 4.36 22.92
C ILE A 446 2.47 5.11 22.74
N ALA A 447 1.37 4.39 22.89
CA ALA A 447 0.03 4.95 22.84
C ALA A 447 -0.91 4.22 23.81
N ALA A 448 -1.96 4.92 24.26
CA ALA A 448 -2.95 4.36 25.16
C ALA A 448 -4.37 4.61 24.65
N GLY A 449 -5.29 3.74 25.05
CA GLY A 449 -6.72 3.85 24.74
C GLY A 449 -7.47 2.57 25.09
N PRO A 450 -8.81 2.57 24.96
CA PRO A 450 -9.59 1.36 25.15
C PRO A 450 -9.40 0.40 23.98
N VAL A 451 -9.41 -0.89 24.30
CA VAL A 451 -9.37 -1.97 23.32
C VAL A 451 -10.69 -2.05 22.56
N VAL A 452 -10.63 -2.08 21.23
CA VAL A 452 -11.76 -2.33 20.34
C VAL A 452 -11.41 -3.49 19.43
N HIS A 453 -12.25 -4.53 19.43
CA HIS A 453 -12.08 -5.68 18.54
C HIS A 453 -12.71 -5.36 17.18
N VAL A 454 -11.89 -5.30 16.12
CA VAL A 454 -12.39 -4.81 14.83
C VAL A 454 -13.07 -5.93 14.04
N ARG A 455 -14.30 -5.65 13.62
CA ARG A 455 -15.11 -6.49 12.73
C ARG A 455 -15.40 -5.73 11.44
N GLU A 456 -15.40 -6.42 10.30
CA GLU A 456 -15.62 -5.78 8.99
C GLU A 456 -16.94 -5.00 8.91
N SER A 457 -18.00 -5.45 9.57
CA SER A 457 -19.32 -4.81 9.55
C SER A 457 -19.41 -3.49 10.31
N GLU A 458 -18.41 -3.16 11.15
CA GLU A 458 -18.50 -2.06 12.13
C GLU A 458 -17.35 -1.04 12.00
N MET A 459 -16.53 -1.15 10.95
CA MET A 459 -15.35 -0.30 10.75
C MET A 459 -15.68 1.19 10.68
N ASP A 460 -16.82 1.58 10.11
CA ASP A 460 -17.22 2.99 10.00
C ASP A 460 -17.46 3.65 11.37
N LEU A 461 -17.78 2.86 12.38
CA LEU A 461 -18.08 3.29 13.75
C LEU A 461 -16.85 3.29 14.67
N PHE A 462 -15.67 2.94 14.15
CA PHE A 462 -14.46 2.84 14.94
C PHE A 462 -14.09 4.21 15.59
N PRO A 463 -13.93 4.28 16.92
CA PRO A 463 -13.66 5.53 17.62
C PRO A 463 -12.21 6.00 17.41
N HIS A 464 -12.02 7.30 17.16
CA HIS A 464 -10.69 7.91 17.12
C HIS A 464 -9.98 7.79 18.47
N GLY A 465 -8.75 7.31 18.52
CA GLY A 465 -7.94 7.19 19.73
C GLY A 465 -8.02 5.83 20.44
N ALA A 466 -8.78 4.86 19.91
CA ALA A 466 -8.86 3.52 20.47
C ALA A 466 -7.76 2.57 19.95
N VAL A 467 -7.47 1.53 20.74
CA VAL A 467 -6.51 0.47 20.37
C VAL A 467 -7.23 -0.60 19.58
N ALA A 468 -6.88 -0.74 18.29
CA ALA A 468 -7.45 -1.74 17.40
C ALA A 468 -6.81 -3.11 17.66
N VAL A 469 -7.62 -4.10 18.06
CA VAL A 469 -7.17 -5.48 18.23
C VAL A 469 -7.86 -6.37 17.21
N VAL A 470 -7.07 -7.11 16.43
CA VAL A 470 -7.57 -7.95 15.33
C VAL A 470 -6.88 -9.31 15.28
N ARG A 471 -7.59 -10.31 14.75
CA ARG A 471 -7.02 -11.64 14.58
C ARG A 471 -6.03 -11.72 13.41
N TYR A 472 -6.37 -11.11 12.27
CA TYR A 472 -5.56 -11.12 11.05
C TYR A 472 -5.46 -9.70 10.48
N ALA A 473 -4.34 -9.38 9.85
CA ALA A 473 -4.23 -8.19 9.01
C ALA A 473 -4.90 -8.46 7.66
N TYR A 474 -5.99 -7.75 7.35
CA TYR A 474 -6.68 -7.82 6.06
C TYR A 474 -6.88 -6.42 5.45
N PRO A 475 -6.98 -6.28 4.11
CA PRO A 475 -6.87 -4.98 3.42
C PRO A 475 -7.92 -3.94 3.82
N SER A 476 -9.13 -4.35 4.23
CA SER A 476 -10.18 -3.40 4.61
C SER A 476 -9.89 -2.65 5.92
N LEU A 477 -8.95 -3.13 6.75
CA LEU A 477 -8.52 -2.45 7.98
C LEU A 477 -7.90 -1.08 7.74
N SER A 478 -7.43 -0.78 6.51
CA SER A 478 -6.90 0.54 6.14
C SER A 478 -7.88 1.67 6.46
N ALA A 479 -9.20 1.42 6.43
CA ALA A 479 -10.25 2.39 6.71
C ALA A 479 -10.33 2.87 8.18
N ILE A 480 -9.71 2.15 9.12
CA ILE A 480 -9.71 2.53 10.55
C ILE A 480 -8.35 3.04 11.03
N MET A 481 -7.29 2.86 10.24
CA MET A 481 -5.93 3.16 10.66
C MET A 481 -5.76 4.62 11.08
N SER A 482 -6.26 5.58 10.30
CA SER A 482 -6.20 7.01 10.65
C SER A 482 -6.80 7.34 12.03
N ARG A 483 -7.73 6.51 12.50
CA ARG A 483 -8.47 6.69 13.76
C ARG A 483 -7.86 5.91 14.93
N ALA A 484 -7.21 4.77 14.71
CA ALA A 484 -6.63 3.95 15.77
C ALA A 484 -5.46 4.66 16.47
N SER A 485 -5.33 4.55 17.79
CA SER A 485 -4.16 5.03 18.55
C SER A 485 -3.00 4.02 18.54
N ALA A 486 -3.32 2.73 18.53
CA ALA A 486 -2.38 1.62 18.35
C ALA A 486 -3.07 0.43 17.65
N VAL A 487 -2.28 -0.46 17.06
CA VAL A 487 -2.78 -1.68 16.40
C VAL A 487 -2.08 -2.92 16.96
N VAL A 488 -2.85 -3.93 17.35
CA VAL A 488 -2.33 -5.23 17.79
C VAL A 488 -2.97 -6.34 16.96
N THR A 489 -2.16 -7.11 16.23
CA THR A 489 -2.65 -8.28 15.47
C THR A 489 -2.22 -9.58 16.12
N GLU A 490 -3.11 -10.57 16.18
CA GLU A 490 -2.77 -11.89 16.73
C GLU A 490 -1.91 -12.73 15.77
N ILE A 491 -2.22 -12.66 14.47
CA ILE A 491 -1.53 -13.38 13.40
C ILE A 491 -1.16 -12.40 12.29
N GLY A 492 0.11 -12.40 11.90
CA GLY A 492 0.65 -11.57 10.84
C GLY A 492 2.14 -11.31 11.05
N ALA A 493 2.82 -10.88 9.99
CA ALA A 493 4.21 -10.40 10.06
C ALA A 493 4.20 -8.86 10.03
N SER A 494 5.29 -8.24 10.49
CA SER A 494 5.51 -6.79 10.36
C SER A 494 5.81 -6.32 8.92
N ILE A 495 5.65 -7.23 7.94
CA ILE A 495 5.86 -7.03 6.52
C ILE A 495 4.51 -7.21 5.82
N GLY A 496 3.96 -6.15 5.24
CA GLY A 496 2.68 -6.16 4.55
C GLY A 496 2.01 -4.80 4.50
N HIS A 497 0.95 -4.66 3.69
CA HIS A 497 0.28 -3.38 3.42
C HIS A 497 -0.17 -2.65 4.70
N LEU A 498 -0.73 -3.37 5.68
CA LEU A 498 -1.17 -2.78 6.94
C LEU A 498 -0.01 -2.28 7.81
N ALA A 499 1.12 -2.98 7.80
CA ALA A 499 2.33 -2.55 8.51
C ALA A 499 2.92 -1.28 7.87
N THR A 500 2.93 -1.19 6.53
CA THR A 500 3.32 0.03 5.81
C THR A 500 2.41 1.20 6.16
N ILE A 501 1.09 1.00 6.24
CA ILE A 501 0.15 2.05 6.66
C ILE A 501 0.40 2.47 8.12
N ALA A 502 0.66 1.52 9.01
CA ALA A 502 0.99 1.81 10.41
C ALA A 502 2.21 2.72 10.51
N ARG A 503 3.25 2.46 9.71
CA ARG A 503 4.46 3.29 9.63
C ARG A 503 4.19 4.67 9.06
N GLU A 504 3.45 4.73 7.95
CA GLU A 504 3.10 5.98 7.28
C GLU A 504 2.33 6.93 8.20
N LEU A 505 1.42 6.39 9.00
CA LEU A 505 0.59 7.13 9.95
C LEU A 505 1.20 7.20 11.37
N ARG A 506 2.41 6.67 11.56
CA ARG A 506 3.15 6.58 12.84
C ARG A 506 2.29 6.02 13.99
N ILE A 507 1.57 4.94 13.72
CA ILE A 507 0.69 4.26 14.68
C ILE A 507 1.48 3.14 15.34
N PRO A 508 1.72 3.19 16.67
CA PRO A 508 2.34 2.08 17.39
C PRO A 508 1.65 0.76 17.06
N ALA A 509 2.41 -0.20 16.56
CA ALA A 509 1.81 -1.42 16.06
C ALA A 509 2.64 -2.67 16.33
N ILE A 510 1.98 -3.69 16.88
CA ILE A 510 2.54 -5.01 17.18
C ILE A 510 1.79 -6.04 16.35
N PHE A 511 2.51 -6.80 15.54
CA PHE A 511 1.96 -7.85 14.68
C PHE A 511 2.34 -9.24 15.17
N GLY A 512 1.48 -10.23 14.95
CA GLY A 512 1.78 -11.63 15.34
C GLY A 512 1.87 -11.85 16.86
N ALA A 513 1.18 -11.03 17.66
CA ALA A 513 1.13 -11.16 19.10
C ALA A 513 0.13 -12.26 19.52
N ALA A 514 0.62 -13.49 19.60
CA ALA A 514 -0.20 -14.67 19.88
C ALA A 514 -1.08 -14.51 21.14
N GLY A 515 -2.38 -14.81 21.03
CA GLY A 515 -3.36 -14.69 22.10
C GLY A 515 -3.89 -13.27 22.37
N ALA A 516 -3.60 -12.28 21.51
CA ALA A 516 -4.05 -10.90 21.68
C ALA A 516 -5.57 -10.78 21.88
N MET A 517 -6.38 -11.47 21.08
CA MET A 517 -7.85 -11.41 21.16
C MET A 517 -8.38 -11.89 22.52
N GLN A 518 -7.71 -12.84 23.17
CA GLN A 518 -8.13 -13.37 24.47
C GLN A 518 -7.62 -12.52 25.64
N ARG A 519 -6.39 -12.03 25.54
CA ARG A 519 -5.70 -11.31 26.62
C ARG A 519 -6.06 -9.84 26.71
N LEU A 520 -6.61 -9.25 25.64
CA LEU A 520 -7.03 -7.86 25.56
C LEU A 520 -8.56 -7.79 25.39
N PRO A 521 -9.36 -7.78 26.47
CA PRO A 521 -10.82 -7.72 26.38
C PRO A 521 -11.32 -6.35 25.92
N GLU A 522 -12.41 -6.34 25.15
CA GLU A 522 -13.06 -5.13 24.64
C GLU A 522 -13.43 -4.14 25.75
N GLY A 523 -13.19 -2.85 25.51
CA GLY A 523 -13.41 -1.74 26.45
C GLY A 523 -12.34 -1.56 27.52
N THR A 524 -11.39 -2.50 27.66
CA THR A 524 -10.29 -2.37 28.64
C THR A 524 -9.33 -1.26 28.22
N GLU A 525 -9.00 -0.33 29.12
CA GLU A 525 -7.93 0.63 28.89
C GLU A 525 -6.58 -0.06 28.94
N VAL A 526 -5.74 0.21 27.94
CA VAL A 526 -4.40 -0.35 27.82
C VAL A 526 -3.40 0.70 27.36
N THR A 527 -2.14 0.48 27.69
CA THR A 527 -0.99 1.20 27.15
C THR A 527 -0.18 0.23 26.30
N VAL A 528 -0.03 0.52 25.02
CA VAL A 528 0.75 -0.26 24.07
C VAL A 528 2.12 0.38 23.93
N ASP A 529 3.16 -0.37 24.26
CA ASP A 529 4.54 -0.06 23.95
C ASP A 529 5.01 -0.99 22.84
N ALA A 530 5.01 -0.46 21.61
CA ALA A 530 5.41 -1.23 20.44
C ALA A 530 6.93 -1.42 20.34
N GLY A 531 7.73 -0.59 21.02
CA GLY A 531 9.20 -0.75 21.06
C GLY A 531 9.59 -1.98 21.87
N GLU A 532 9.06 -2.08 23.10
CA GLU A 532 9.31 -3.22 23.99
C GLU A 532 8.39 -4.43 23.70
N LYS A 533 7.47 -4.30 22.75
CA LYS A 533 6.49 -5.33 22.36
C LYS A 533 5.64 -5.79 23.55
N ARG A 534 5.16 -4.83 24.34
CA ARG A 534 4.36 -5.05 25.55
C ARG A 534 3.07 -4.25 25.52
N VAL A 535 2.01 -4.83 26.08
CA VAL A 535 0.75 -4.14 26.34
C VAL A 535 0.46 -4.22 27.84
N TYR A 536 0.32 -3.06 28.47
CA TYR A 536 0.09 -2.91 29.90
C TYR A 536 -1.39 -2.63 30.18
N ARG A 537 -1.87 -3.08 31.34
CA ARG A 537 -3.22 -2.74 31.82
C ARG A 537 -3.26 -1.28 32.25
N GLY A 538 -4.31 -0.56 31.83
CA GLY A 538 -4.55 0.84 32.18
C GLY A 538 -3.70 1.82 31.40
N ILE A 539 -3.85 3.10 31.75
CA ILE A 539 -3.08 4.22 31.21
C ILE A 539 -1.83 4.41 32.07
N VAL A 540 -0.66 4.01 31.56
CA VAL A 540 0.63 4.13 32.26
C VAL A 540 1.25 5.48 31.88
N GLU A 541 0.92 6.51 32.65
CA GLU A 541 1.30 7.91 32.37
C GLU A 541 2.82 8.14 32.21
N PRO A 542 3.72 7.51 33.00
CA PRO A 542 5.17 7.66 32.80
C PRO A 542 5.66 7.19 31.42
N LEU A 543 5.09 6.11 30.88
CA LEU A 543 5.43 5.61 29.53
C LEU A 543 4.91 6.56 28.44
N LEU A 544 3.84 7.30 28.69
CA LEU A 544 3.33 8.31 27.76
C LEU A 544 4.14 9.61 27.83
N ALA A 545 4.75 9.91 28.98
CA ALA A 545 5.62 11.08 29.16
C ALA A 545 7.01 10.87 28.54
N SER A 546 7.57 9.66 28.59
CA SER A 546 8.85 9.33 27.95
C SER A 546 8.83 9.48 26.42
N ARG A 547 7.62 9.51 25.82
CA ARG A 547 7.39 9.84 24.40
C ARG A 547 7.99 11.19 23.98
N ALA A 548 8.16 12.13 24.92
CA ALA A 548 8.67 13.47 24.64
C ALA A 548 10.21 13.58 24.66
N THR A 549 10.92 12.55 25.14
CA THR A 549 12.36 12.62 25.45
C THR A 549 13.20 11.53 24.79
N GLY A 550 12.62 10.70 23.91
CA GLY A 550 13.29 9.55 23.29
C GLY A 550 14.22 9.89 22.12
N THR A 551 15.26 9.07 21.97
CA THR A 551 16.28 8.98 20.91
C THR A 551 15.72 8.61 19.51
N GLU A 552 14.46 8.98 19.22
CA GLU A 552 13.78 8.65 17.97
C GLU A 552 14.09 9.68 16.88
N LEU A 553 14.22 9.23 15.62
CA LEU A 553 14.29 10.13 14.47
C LEU A 553 12.98 10.91 14.32
N TYR A 554 13.06 12.22 14.44
CA TYR A 554 11.92 13.11 14.28
C TYR A 554 11.53 13.21 12.79
N PRO A 555 10.24 13.41 12.46
CA PRO A 555 9.80 13.59 11.07
C PRO A 555 10.50 14.70 10.31
N SER A 556 11.09 15.65 11.02
CA SER A 556 11.86 16.77 10.48
C SER A 556 13.34 16.45 10.24
N ASP A 557 13.85 15.31 10.70
CA ASP A 557 15.27 15.00 10.55
C ASP A 557 15.61 14.79 9.06
N PRO A 558 16.73 15.36 8.56
CA PRO A 558 17.07 15.31 7.13
C PRO A 558 17.12 13.89 6.57
N GLU A 559 17.68 12.94 7.32
CA GLU A 559 17.77 11.53 6.95
C GLU A 559 16.38 10.88 6.88
N TYR A 560 15.49 11.20 7.82
CA TYR A 560 14.11 10.70 7.83
C TYR A 560 13.30 11.23 6.65
N VAL A 561 13.40 12.53 6.37
CA VAL A 561 12.76 13.17 5.21
C VAL A 561 13.29 12.54 3.91
N THR A 562 14.61 12.35 3.81
CA THR A 562 15.25 11.71 2.65
C THR A 562 14.75 10.28 2.47
N LEU A 563 14.72 9.46 3.53
CA LEU A 563 14.17 8.11 3.48
C LEU A 563 12.71 8.12 2.99
N ARG A 564 11.85 9.00 3.53
CA ARG A 564 10.44 9.10 3.11
C ARG A 564 10.31 9.47 1.62
N ARG A 565 11.16 10.37 1.11
CA ARG A 565 11.23 10.70 -0.33
C ARG A 565 11.67 9.51 -1.17
N LEU A 566 12.68 8.76 -0.74
CA LEU A 566 13.13 7.55 -1.44
C LEU A 566 12.04 6.48 -1.48
N LEU A 567 11.40 6.21 -0.34
CA LEU A 567 10.37 5.19 -0.21
C LEU A 567 9.17 5.46 -1.12
N ARG A 568 8.81 6.73 -1.37
CA ARG A 568 7.78 7.13 -2.34
C ARG A 568 8.03 6.59 -3.76
N TRP A 569 9.28 6.38 -4.14
CA TRP A 569 9.69 5.86 -5.46
C TRP A 569 10.15 4.39 -5.41
N ILE A 570 10.17 3.77 -4.23
CA ILE A 570 10.63 2.40 -4.02
C ILE A 570 9.45 1.47 -3.68
N LEU A 571 8.65 1.79 -2.66
CA LEU A 571 7.70 0.87 -2.04
C LEU A 571 6.32 0.75 -2.69
N PRO A 572 5.65 1.84 -3.14
CA PRO A 572 4.27 1.73 -3.62
C PRO A 572 4.14 0.69 -4.74
N LEU A 573 3.14 -0.18 -4.64
CA LEU A 573 2.78 -1.16 -5.66
C LEU A 573 1.47 -0.73 -6.31
N GLU A 574 1.55 -0.01 -7.43
CA GLU A 574 0.38 0.42 -8.19
C GLU A 574 -0.07 -0.67 -9.18
N LEU A 575 0.88 -1.49 -9.63
CA LEU A 575 0.66 -2.59 -10.57
C LEU A 575 0.22 -3.87 -9.87
N ILE A 576 -1.04 -3.92 -9.42
CA ILE A 576 -1.55 -5.06 -8.62
C ILE A 576 -2.16 -6.18 -9.49
N ASP A 577 -3.00 -5.87 -10.48
CA ASP A 577 -3.68 -6.89 -11.31
C ASP A 577 -2.94 -7.11 -12.64
N PRO A 578 -2.23 -8.25 -12.84
CA PRO A 578 -1.42 -8.52 -14.04
C PRO A 578 -2.19 -8.53 -15.36
N GLU A 579 -3.51 -8.64 -15.26
CA GLU A 579 -4.43 -8.80 -16.37
C GLU A 579 -5.17 -7.50 -16.71
N SER A 580 -4.95 -6.44 -15.92
CA SER A 580 -5.46 -5.12 -16.24
C SER A 580 -4.73 -4.55 -17.45
N SER A 581 -5.42 -3.76 -18.27
CA SER A 581 -4.77 -2.98 -19.34
C SER A 581 -3.78 -1.95 -18.78
N THR A 582 -3.94 -1.56 -17.51
CA THR A 582 -2.97 -0.72 -16.81
C THR A 582 -1.70 -1.46 -16.41
N PHE A 583 -1.64 -2.80 -16.53
CA PHE A 583 -0.45 -3.58 -16.22
C PHE A 583 0.57 -3.56 -17.36
N CYS A 584 1.18 -2.40 -17.58
CA CYS A 584 2.14 -2.14 -18.64
C CYS A 584 3.40 -1.44 -18.11
N VAL A 585 4.45 -1.42 -18.94
CA VAL A 585 5.75 -0.82 -18.60
C VAL A 585 5.63 0.67 -18.29
N ASP A 586 4.79 1.39 -19.04
CA ASP A 586 4.60 2.85 -18.88
C ASP A 586 4.03 3.23 -17.51
N ASN A 587 3.33 2.29 -16.86
CA ASN A 587 2.73 2.46 -15.55
C ASN A 587 3.63 1.93 -14.41
N CYS A 588 4.84 1.45 -14.68
CA CYS A 588 5.77 1.06 -13.62
C CYS A 588 6.34 2.33 -12.96
N ARG A 589 5.79 2.78 -11.83
CA ARG A 589 6.21 4.06 -11.23
C ARG A 589 7.33 3.93 -10.22
N THR A 590 7.43 2.76 -9.58
CA THR A 590 8.37 2.49 -8.50
C THR A 590 9.30 1.31 -8.80
N TYR A 591 10.32 1.10 -7.96
CA TYR A 591 11.10 -0.14 -8.02
C TYR A 591 10.28 -1.39 -7.69
N HIS A 592 9.33 -1.32 -6.76
CA HIS A 592 8.43 -2.44 -6.47
C HIS A 592 7.60 -2.81 -7.70
N ASP A 593 7.06 -1.81 -8.41
CA ASP A 593 6.36 -2.01 -9.68
C ASP A 593 7.24 -2.70 -10.74
N VAL A 594 8.46 -2.21 -10.96
CA VAL A 594 9.40 -2.79 -11.94
C VAL A 594 9.71 -4.25 -11.62
N ILE A 595 9.93 -4.55 -10.35
CA ILE A 595 10.29 -5.89 -9.88
C ILE A 595 9.08 -6.83 -9.97
N HIS A 596 7.90 -6.39 -9.52
CA HIS A 596 6.66 -7.14 -9.62
C HIS A 596 6.28 -7.41 -11.08
N PHE A 597 6.30 -6.39 -11.93
CA PHE A 597 6.08 -6.53 -13.37
C PHE A 597 7.02 -7.56 -14.00
N SER A 598 8.31 -7.48 -13.67
CA SER A 598 9.30 -8.40 -14.21
C SER A 598 9.09 -9.84 -13.73
N HIS A 599 8.71 -10.02 -12.47
CA HIS A 599 8.37 -11.32 -11.92
C HIS A 599 7.18 -11.93 -12.66
N GLU A 600 6.09 -11.18 -12.81
CA GLU A 600 4.89 -11.64 -13.53
C GLU A 600 5.19 -12.00 -14.98
N ARG A 601 5.89 -11.13 -15.71
CA ARG A 601 6.23 -11.39 -17.12
C ARG A 601 7.23 -12.54 -17.27
N SER A 602 8.11 -12.78 -16.29
CA SER A 602 9.01 -13.93 -16.32
C SER A 602 8.27 -15.28 -16.25
N ILE A 603 7.17 -15.35 -15.48
CA ILE A 603 6.30 -16.52 -15.43
C ILE A 603 5.65 -16.74 -16.79
N GLU A 604 5.14 -15.68 -17.41
CA GLU A 604 4.54 -15.79 -18.75
C GLU A 604 5.54 -16.27 -19.82
N GLU A 605 6.80 -15.81 -19.77
CA GLU A 605 7.84 -16.30 -20.69
C GLU A 605 8.15 -17.79 -20.48
N LEU A 606 8.09 -18.31 -19.24
CA LEU A 606 8.21 -19.75 -18.99
C LEU A 606 7.04 -20.54 -19.61
N LEU A 607 5.82 -20.02 -19.53
CA LEU A 607 4.64 -20.70 -20.08
C LEU A 607 4.72 -20.86 -21.60
N LYS A 608 5.37 -19.93 -22.32
CA LYS A 608 5.56 -20.00 -23.78
C LYS A 608 6.40 -21.21 -24.23
N ILE A 609 7.17 -21.84 -23.34
CA ILE A 609 7.97 -23.04 -23.67
C ILE A 609 7.08 -24.15 -24.24
N GLN A 610 5.87 -24.33 -23.71
CA GLN A 610 4.98 -25.39 -24.16
C GLN A 610 4.31 -25.10 -25.51
N GLU A 611 3.97 -23.84 -25.78
CA GLU A 611 3.40 -23.43 -27.08
C GLU A 611 4.39 -23.68 -28.24
N HIS A 612 5.69 -23.55 -27.96
CA HIS A 612 6.78 -23.82 -28.91
C HIS A 612 7.28 -25.27 -28.87
N GLY A 613 6.76 -26.12 -27.97
CA GLY A 613 7.23 -27.46 -27.62
C GLY A 613 7.09 -28.55 -28.69
N ALA A 614 6.72 -28.21 -29.94
CA ALA A 614 6.67 -29.12 -31.07
C ALA A 614 8.04 -29.74 -31.47
N GLY A 615 9.13 -29.40 -30.76
CA GLY A 615 10.51 -29.81 -31.04
C GLY A 615 11.23 -30.66 -29.99
N LEU A 616 10.63 -31.01 -28.84
CA LEU A 616 11.30 -31.71 -27.73
C LEU A 616 11.52 -33.23 -27.95
N LYS A 617 11.97 -33.64 -29.15
CA LYS A 617 12.48 -35.00 -29.41
C LYS A 617 13.95 -35.04 -28.96
N SER A 618 14.21 -35.25 -27.67
CA SER A 618 15.57 -35.20 -27.09
C SER A 618 15.87 -36.45 -26.23
N PRO A 619 17.10 -36.99 -26.23
CA PRO A 619 17.48 -38.17 -25.43
C PRO A 619 17.42 -37.96 -23.91
N TYR A 620 17.31 -36.72 -23.44
CA TYR A 620 17.19 -36.36 -22.03
C TYR A 620 15.75 -36.49 -21.48
N VAL A 621 14.80 -36.81 -22.34
CA VAL A 621 13.40 -37.01 -21.98
C VAL A 621 13.19 -38.48 -21.64
N ARG A 622 12.98 -38.78 -20.36
CA ARG A 622 12.80 -40.14 -19.84
C ARG A 622 11.33 -40.47 -19.63
N LYS A 623 10.91 -41.70 -19.88
CA LYS A 623 9.53 -42.13 -19.59
C LYS A 623 9.37 -42.29 -18.07
N LEU A 624 8.26 -41.82 -17.52
CA LEU A 624 7.89 -42.06 -16.13
C LEU A 624 7.09 -43.36 -16.01
N GLY A 625 7.53 -44.27 -15.15
CA GLY A 625 6.84 -45.51 -14.79
C GLY A 625 5.78 -45.25 -13.73
N ILE A 626 4.52 -45.08 -14.17
CA ILE A 626 3.36 -44.91 -13.27
C ILE A 626 2.21 -45.82 -13.69
N ASP A 627 1.48 -46.35 -12.70
CA ASP A 627 0.30 -47.22 -12.89
C ASP A 627 -0.94 -46.40 -13.26
N THR A 628 -0.85 -45.62 -14.35
CA THR A 628 -1.95 -44.82 -14.91
C THR A 628 -1.99 -44.97 -16.43
N PRO A 629 -3.13 -44.75 -17.10
CA PRO A 629 -3.25 -44.89 -18.55
C PRO A 629 -2.63 -43.71 -19.33
N ILE A 630 -1.82 -42.86 -18.70
CA ILE A 630 -1.12 -41.73 -19.34
C ILE A 630 0.36 -42.08 -19.50
N ASP A 631 0.88 -42.00 -20.73
CA ASP A 631 2.31 -41.93 -20.95
C ASP A 631 2.83 -40.52 -20.66
N LEU A 632 3.56 -40.35 -19.55
CA LEU A 632 4.18 -39.09 -19.14
C LEU A 632 5.70 -39.15 -19.30
N PHE A 633 6.28 -38.10 -19.87
CA PHE A 633 7.71 -38.01 -20.11
C PHE A 633 8.35 -36.88 -19.30
N VAL A 634 9.40 -37.19 -18.55
CA VAL A 634 10.07 -36.28 -17.63
C VAL A 634 11.35 -35.72 -18.26
N LEU A 635 11.50 -34.40 -18.16
CA LEU A 635 12.72 -33.67 -18.42
C LEU A 635 13.22 -33.04 -17.12
N ASP A 636 14.36 -33.52 -16.62
CA ASP A 636 15.00 -32.93 -15.45
C ASP A 636 15.92 -31.78 -15.87
N ILE A 637 15.59 -30.58 -15.40
CA ILE A 637 16.36 -29.35 -15.61
C ILE A 637 17.20 -28.95 -14.38
N GLY A 638 17.08 -29.68 -13.27
CA GLY A 638 17.91 -29.49 -12.08
C GLY A 638 17.34 -30.11 -10.81
N GLY A 639 17.78 -31.32 -10.45
CA GLY A 639 17.46 -31.95 -9.16
C GLY A 639 16.00 -32.40 -9.01
N GLY A 640 15.26 -32.51 -10.11
CA GLY A 640 13.88 -32.99 -10.10
C GLY A 640 13.78 -34.52 -9.97
N VAL A 641 14.83 -35.25 -10.38
CA VAL A 641 14.91 -36.71 -10.37
C VAL A 641 16.24 -37.15 -9.75
N SER A 642 16.25 -38.31 -9.09
CA SER A 642 17.45 -38.92 -8.54
C SER A 642 18.57 -39.08 -9.58
N PRO A 643 19.84 -38.72 -9.26
CA PRO A 643 20.98 -38.89 -10.17
C PRO A 643 21.20 -40.34 -10.60
N GLY A 644 20.74 -41.32 -9.82
CA GLY A 644 20.85 -42.76 -10.10
C GLY A 644 19.70 -43.34 -10.93
N ALA A 645 18.68 -42.54 -11.29
CA ALA A 645 17.50 -43.02 -12.00
C ALA A 645 17.85 -43.55 -13.41
N GLY A 646 17.27 -44.68 -13.77
CA GLY A 646 17.50 -45.36 -15.04
C GLY A 646 16.91 -44.64 -16.26
N ALA A 647 16.80 -45.36 -17.38
CA ALA A 647 16.17 -44.84 -18.61
C ALA A 647 14.65 -44.64 -18.47
N CYS A 648 14.02 -45.42 -17.59
CA CYS A 648 12.68 -45.20 -17.07
C CYS A 648 12.84 -44.61 -15.66
N VAL A 649 12.14 -43.52 -15.37
CA VAL A 649 12.10 -42.89 -14.04
C VAL A 649 10.96 -43.57 -13.29
N GLU A 650 11.24 -44.24 -12.17
CA GLU A 650 10.20 -44.81 -11.34
C GLU A 650 9.59 -43.75 -10.42
N PHE A 651 8.44 -44.05 -9.81
CA PHE A 651 7.77 -43.12 -8.89
C PHE A 651 8.69 -42.67 -7.75
N ASP A 652 9.46 -43.60 -7.18
CA ASP A 652 10.39 -43.35 -6.07
C ASP A 652 11.65 -42.57 -6.47
N ASP A 653 11.94 -42.47 -7.76
CA ASP A 653 13.08 -41.69 -8.27
C ASP A 653 12.79 -40.19 -8.33
N VAL A 654 11.52 -39.78 -8.18
CA VAL A 654 11.12 -38.37 -8.26
C VAL A 654 11.45 -37.66 -6.95
N ILE A 655 12.23 -36.58 -7.03
CA ILE A 655 12.63 -35.76 -5.88
C ILE A 655 11.82 -34.46 -5.82
N SER A 656 11.39 -33.95 -6.97
CA SER A 656 10.66 -32.69 -7.08
C SER A 656 9.44 -32.66 -6.16
N LYS A 657 9.48 -31.83 -5.11
CA LYS A 657 8.38 -31.70 -4.13
C LYS A 657 7.04 -31.34 -4.77
N PRO A 658 6.94 -30.36 -5.70
CA PRO A 658 5.65 -30.03 -6.30
C PRO A 658 5.15 -31.19 -7.16
N PHE A 659 6.04 -31.81 -7.93
CA PHE A 659 5.65 -32.88 -8.82
C PHE A 659 5.24 -34.15 -8.08
N LEU A 660 5.89 -34.48 -6.96
CA LEU A 660 5.46 -35.55 -6.07
C LEU A 660 4.05 -35.31 -5.53
N ALA A 661 3.75 -34.08 -5.09
CA ALA A 661 2.40 -33.74 -4.61
C ALA A 661 1.35 -33.95 -5.71
N PHE A 662 1.64 -33.46 -6.93
CA PHE A 662 0.77 -33.67 -8.09
C PHE A 662 0.63 -35.15 -8.47
N LEU A 663 1.73 -35.90 -8.54
CA LEU A 663 1.75 -37.33 -8.87
C LEU A 663 0.94 -38.16 -7.88
N ASN A 664 1.04 -37.85 -6.58
CA ASN A 664 0.25 -38.53 -5.54
C ASN A 664 -1.27 -38.38 -5.75
N GLY A 665 -1.71 -37.25 -6.30
CA GLY A 665 -3.11 -37.07 -6.69
C GLY A 665 -3.45 -37.82 -7.99
N LEU A 666 -2.54 -37.75 -8.96
CA LEU A 666 -2.72 -38.37 -10.28
C LEU A 666 -2.78 -39.91 -10.22
N THR A 667 -2.07 -40.56 -9.28
CA THR A 667 -1.99 -42.03 -9.19
C THR A 667 -3.12 -42.66 -8.36
N LEU A 668 -4.08 -41.88 -7.85
CA LEU A 668 -5.23 -42.41 -7.11
C LEU A 668 -6.15 -43.23 -8.02
N LYS A 669 -6.25 -44.54 -7.76
CA LYS A 669 -7.01 -45.50 -8.59
C LYS A 669 -8.50 -45.17 -8.69
N GLU A 670 -9.10 -44.60 -7.65
CA GLU A 670 -10.52 -44.24 -7.57
C GLU A 670 -10.93 -43.15 -8.57
N VAL A 671 -9.95 -42.32 -8.96
CA VAL A 671 -10.10 -41.23 -9.92
C VAL A 671 -10.12 -41.77 -11.36
N TRP A 672 -9.45 -42.89 -11.62
CA TRP A 672 -9.36 -43.54 -12.94
C TRP A 672 -10.48 -44.56 -13.21
N ASN A 673 -11.11 -45.10 -12.16
CA ASN A 673 -12.20 -46.07 -12.28
C ASN A 673 -13.52 -45.39 -12.68
N ARG A 674 -13.74 -45.29 -14.00
CA ARG A 674 -15.07 -45.26 -14.61
C ARG A 674 -15.15 -46.28 -15.73
N ASP A 675 -16.10 -47.21 -15.60
CA ASP A 675 -16.56 -48.03 -16.71
C ASP A 675 -17.02 -47.11 -17.85
N PRO A 676 -16.67 -47.40 -19.11
CA PRO A 676 -17.17 -46.65 -20.26
C PRO A 676 -18.69 -46.79 -20.29
N GLY A 677 -19.40 -45.76 -19.79
CA GLY A 677 -20.85 -45.67 -19.86
C GLY A 677 -21.29 -45.91 -21.30
N SER A 678 -22.22 -46.84 -21.47
CA SER A 678 -22.77 -47.32 -22.74
C SER A 678 -22.86 -46.24 -23.81
N LEU A 679 -22.02 -46.37 -24.84
CA LEU A 679 -22.04 -45.54 -26.04
C LEU A 679 -23.43 -45.59 -26.69
N ASN A 680 -24.18 -44.49 -26.64
CA ASN A 680 -25.38 -44.33 -27.46
C ASN A 680 -24.96 -44.16 -28.94
N LEU A 681 -25.37 -45.11 -29.79
CA LEU A 681 -25.13 -45.14 -31.24
C LEU A 681 -25.45 -43.81 -31.96
N ARG A 682 -26.35 -42.99 -31.41
CA ARG A 682 -26.68 -41.65 -31.94
C ARG A 682 -25.55 -40.62 -31.83
N GLY A 683 -24.74 -40.65 -30.75
CA GLY A 683 -23.62 -39.72 -30.56
C GLY A 683 -22.41 -40.05 -31.45
N ILE A 684 -22.25 -41.33 -31.81
CA ILE A 684 -21.22 -41.78 -32.76
C ILE A 684 -21.54 -41.27 -34.18
N ILE A 685 -22.81 -41.34 -34.59
CA ILE A 685 -23.25 -40.97 -35.94
C ILE A 685 -23.20 -39.45 -36.16
N SER A 686 -23.48 -38.62 -35.15
CA SER A 686 -23.34 -37.15 -35.27
C SER A 686 -21.88 -36.67 -35.27
N GLY A 687 -20.95 -37.50 -34.78
CA GLY A 687 -19.51 -37.23 -34.83
C GLY A 687 -18.85 -37.69 -36.13
N LEU A 688 -19.41 -38.69 -36.82
CA LEU A 688 -18.79 -39.35 -37.97
C LEU A 688 -18.56 -38.41 -39.18
N ASP A 689 -19.49 -37.48 -39.44
CA ASP A 689 -19.37 -36.50 -40.52
C ASP A 689 -18.24 -35.48 -40.27
N ARG A 690 -17.91 -35.19 -39.00
CA ARG A 690 -16.70 -34.41 -38.65
C ARG A 690 -15.44 -35.27 -38.57
N THR A 691 -15.59 -36.57 -38.30
CA THR A 691 -14.47 -37.52 -38.19
C THR A 691 -13.80 -37.72 -39.55
N PHE A 692 -14.57 -37.77 -40.64
CA PHE A 692 -14.01 -37.98 -41.98
C PHE A 692 -13.24 -36.76 -42.53
N SER A 693 -13.69 -35.53 -42.23
CA SER A 693 -12.96 -34.30 -42.60
C SER A 693 -11.78 -34.00 -41.68
N ALA A 694 -11.86 -34.29 -40.38
CA ALA A 694 -10.73 -34.10 -39.45
C ALA A 694 -9.63 -35.17 -39.61
N MET A 695 -9.95 -36.37 -40.15
CA MET A 695 -8.96 -37.40 -40.45
C MET A 695 -8.05 -37.05 -41.64
N MET A 696 -8.47 -36.15 -42.54
CA MET A 696 -7.68 -35.73 -43.71
C MET A 696 -6.77 -34.52 -43.47
N GLU A 697 -6.80 -33.90 -42.28
CA GLU A 697 -5.96 -32.74 -41.92
C GLU A 697 -5.19 -32.95 -40.59
N LEU A 698 -4.68 -34.14 -40.32
CA LEU A 698 -3.76 -34.35 -39.19
C LEU A 698 -2.30 -34.31 -39.70
N PRO A 699 -1.49 -33.30 -39.31
CA PRO A 699 -0.05 -33.38 -39.49
C PRO A 699 0.49 -34.55 -38.65
N GLU A 700 1.32 -35.38 -39.27
CA GLU A 700 1.84 -36.66 -38.76
C GLU A 700 2.74 -36.58 -37.50
N TYR A 701 2.80 -35.45 -36.78
CA TYR A 701 3.56 -35.31 -35.52
C TYR A 701 2.95 -34.22 -34.60
N ALA A 702 2.31 -34.61 -33.49
CA ALA A 702 1.78 -33.67 -32.49
C ALA A 702 1.85 -34.19 -31.02
N GLY A 703 2.88 -33.74 -30.27
CA GLY A 703 2.96 -33.58 -28.80
C GLY A 703 2.71 -34.78 -27.86
N ARG A 704 3.74 -35.22 -27.11
CA ARG A 704 3.61 -36.17 -25.98
C ARG A 704 3.30 -35.42 -24.67
N ASN A 705 2.65 -36.07 -23.70
CA ASN A 705 2.53 -35.53 -22.34
C ASN A 705 3.92 -35.42 -21.73
N HIS A 706 4.23 -34.30 -21.09
CA HIS A 706 5.55 -34.05 -20.56
C HIS A 706 5.51 -33.33 -19.21
N ALA A 707 6.58 -33.48 -18.46
CA ALA A 707 6.82 -32.82 -17.19
C ALA A 707 8.26 -32.28 -17.18
N ILE A 708 8.44 -30.98 -17.02
CA ILE A 708 9.74 -30.34 -16.83
C ILE A 708 9.92 -30.12 -15.33
N LEU A 709 10.98 -30.69 -14.74
CA LEU A 709 11.15 -30.79 -13.30
C LEU A 709 12.45 -30.15 -12.82
N ALA A 710 12.38 -29.49 -11.68
CA ALA A 710 13.51 -29.21 -10.80
C ALA A 710 13.12 -29.57 -9.35
N GLU A 711 14.05 -29.49 -8.40
CA GLU A 711 13.82 -29.84 -6.99
C GLU A 711 12.54 -29.18 -6.40
N ASN A 712 12.35 -27.90 -6.70
CA ASN A 712 11.29 -27.05 -6.16
C ASN A 712 10.33 -26.52 -7.24
N TYR A 713 10.39 -27.07 -8.46
CA TYR A 713 9.62 -26.60 -9.61
C TYR A 713 9.04 -27.76 -10.41
N MET A 714 7.81 -27.59 -10.90
CA MET A 714 7.22 -28.47 -11.90
C MET A 714 6.52 -27.64 -12.97
N ASN A 715 6.60 -28.11 -14.21
CA ASN A 715 5.75 -27.66 -15.30
C ASN A 715 5.27 -28.89 -16.07
N VAL A 716 3.97 -29.15 -16.03
CA VAL A 716 3.35 -30.36 -16.55
C VAL A 716 2.39 -29.98 -17.67
N GLY A 717 2.63 -30.53 -18.86
CA GLY A 717 1.80 -30.36 -20.04
C GLY A 717 1.12 -31.68 -20.39
N LEU A 718 -0.20 -31.72 -20.29
CA LEU A 718 -1.00 -32.91 -20.51
C LEU A 718 -1.98 -32.70 -21.66
N ARG A 719 -1.97 -33.64 -22.60
CA ARG A 719 -2.90 -33.72 -23.71
C ARG A 719 -3.66 -35.03 -23.63
N LEU A 720 -4.87 -34.95 -23.09
CA LEU A 720 -5.74 -36.10 -22.84
C LEU A 720 -6.91 -36.06 -23.81
N GLY A 721 -6.76 -36.78 -24.94
CA GLY A 721 -7.73 -36.72 -26.04
C GLY A 721 -7.79 -35.33 -26.68
N TYR A 722 -8.92 -34.64 -26.50
CA TYR A 722 -9.19 -33.31 -27.06
C TYR A 722 -8.99 -32.15 -26.06
N HIS A 723 -8.54 -32.45 -24.84
CA HIS A 723 -8.27 -31.46 -23.80
C HIS A 723 -6.77 -31.28 -23.63
N TYR A 724 -6.39 -30.03 -23.33
CA TYR A 724 -5.04 -29.64 -23.04
C TYR A 724 -4.99 -28.94 -21.70
N SER A 725 -4.14 -29.44 -20.80
CA SER A 725 -3.94 -28.88 -19.47
C SER A 725 -2.47 -28.54 -19.25
N VAL A 726 -2.22 -27.41 -18.61
CA VAL A 726 -0.90 -26.95 -18.19
C VAL A 726 -0.94 -26.66 -16.71
N ILE A 727 -0.05 -27.26 -15.96
CA ILE A 727 0.13 -27.00 -14.53
C ILE A 727 1.56 -26.53 -14.33
N ASP A 728 1.74 -25.35 -13.78
CA ASP A 728 3.05 -24.77 -13.49
C ASP A 728 3.09 -24.38 -12.01
N SER A 729 4.15 -24.76 -11.30
CA SER A 729 4.26 -24.45 -9.88
C SER A 729 5.70 -24.40 -9.41
N TYR A 730 5.91 -23.47 -8.48
CA TYR A 730 7.14 -23.31 -7.72
C TYR A 730 6.80 -23.28 -6.23
N LEU A 731 7.58 -23.97 -5.40
CA LEU A 731 7.48 -23.84 -3.94
C LEU A 731 8.84 -23.78 -3.25
N CYS A 732 8.98 -22.90 -2.27
CA CYS A 732 10.17 -22.78 -1.45
C CYS A 732 9.80 -22.35 -0.01
N GLY A 733 10.80 -22.06 0.84
CA GLY A 733 10.52 -21.60 2.22
C GLY A 733 9.82 -20.24 2.30
N ASN A 734 9.81 -19.45 1.23
CA ASN A 734 9.26 -18.10 1.20
C ASN A 734 7.86 -18.09 0.55
N VAL A 735 6.84 -17.76 1.35
CA VAL A 735 5.43 -17.66 0.93
C VAL A 735 5.25 -16.75 -0.28
N ASN A 736 6.05 -15.69 -0.42
CA ASN A 736 5.92 -14.72 -1.51
C ASN A 736 6.34 -15.28 -2.88
N GLN A 737 7.11 -16.37 -2.91
CA GLN A 737 7.55 -17.00 -4.16
C GLN A 737 6.66 -18.18 -4.56
N ASN A 738 5.82 -18.66 -3.66
CA ASN A 738 5.00 -19.84 -3.86
C ASN A 738 3.83 -19.54 -4.79
N TYR A 739 3.68 -20.34 -5.84
CA TYR A 739 2.55 -20.22 -6.74
C TYR A 739 2.13 -21.55 -7.36
N VAL A 740 0.86 -21.59 -7.75
CA VAL A 740 0.30 -22.64 -8.62
C VAL A 740 -0.47 -21.95 -9.74
N TYR A 741 -0.11 -22.27 -10.97
CA TYR A 741 -0.80 -21.85 -12.17
C TYR A 741 -1.42 -23.07 -12.85
N PHE A 742 -2.69 -22.95 -13.19
CA PHE A 742 -3.42 -23.98 -13.91
C PHE A 742 -4.11 -23.38 -15.13
N ARG A 743 -3.92 -24.03 -16.27
CA ARG A 743 -4.60 -23.70 -17.52
C ARG A 743 -5.24 -24.96 -18.08
N PHE A 744 -6.48 -24.84 -18.53
CA PHE A 744 -7.22 -25.93 -19.14
C PHE A 744 -7.98 -25.42 -20.36
N ALA A 745 -7.90 -26.12 -21.50
CA ALA A 745 -8.58 -25.73 -22.73
C ALA A 745 -8.91 -26.93 -23.65
N GLY A 746 -9.93 -26.78 -24.50
CA GLY A 746 -10.27 -27.71 -25.59
C GLY A 746 -11.32 -28.77 -25.22
N GLY A 747 -11.94 -29.43 -26.22
CA GLY A 747 -12.79 -30.61 -26.02
C GLY A 747 -13.58 -31.10 -27.23
N PHE A 748 -14.21 -32.29 -27.11
CA PHE A 748 -14.90 -32.97 -28.21
C PHE A 748 -16.39 -32.62 -28.32
N ALA A 749 -16.96 -31.99 -27.30
CA ALA A 749 -18.39 -31.68 -27.22
C ALA A 749 -18.74 -30.30 -27.79
N ASP A 750 -20.04 -30.02 -27.92
CA ASP A 750 -20.53 -28.70 -28.32
C ASP A 750 -20.12 -27.60 -27.33
N GLU A 751 -20.32 -26.35 -27.73
CA GLU A 751 -19.91 -25.17 -26.96
C GLU A 751 -20.56 -25.12 -25.55
N ASN A 752 -21.78 -25.63 -25.39
CA ASN A 752 -22.48 -25.64 -24.11
C ASN A 752 -21.90 -26.66 -23.14
N HIS A 753 -21.58 -27.87 -23.60
CA HIS A 753 -20.95 -28.89 -22.78
C HIS A 753 -19.54 -28.49 -22.34
N ARG A 754 -18.77 -27.85 -23.24
CA ARG A 754 -17.44 -27.31 -22.91
C ARG A 754 -17.50 -26.18 -21.87
N ARG A 755 -18.49 -25.27 -21.99
CA ARG A 755 -18.76 -24.22 -20.99
C ARG A 755 -19.07 -24.80 -19.61
N ARG A 756 -19.97 -25.80 -19.53
CA ARG A 756 -20.37 -26.39 -18.25
C ARG A 756 -19.21 -27.09 -17.53
N ARG A 757 -18.33 -27.76 -18.26
CA ARG A 757 -17.11 -28.32 -17.64
C ARG A 757 -16.17 -27.21 -17.15
N ALA A 758 -16.00 -26.13 -17.92
CA ALA A 758 -15.20 -24.99 -17.46
C ALA A 758 -15.74 -24.44 -16.13
N GLU A 759 -17.06 -24.37 -15.97
CA GLU A 759 -17.73 -24.00 -14.72
C GLU A 759 -17.52 -25.02 -13.58
N LEU A 760 -17.60 -26.32 -13.86
CA LEU A 760 -17.26 -27.37 -12.88
C LEU A 760 -15.82 -27.21 -12.37
N ILE A 761 -14.86 -27.04 -13.28
CA ILE A 761 -13.46 -26.82 -12.93
C ILE A 761 -13.32 -25.56 -12.08
N ARG A 762 -13.97 -24.45 -12.45
CA ARG A 762 -13.96 -23.23 -11.65
C ARG A 762 -14.50 -23.47 -10.24
N SER A 763 -15.64 -24.14 -10.08
CA SER A 763 -16.24 -24.38 -8.77
C SER A 763 -15.29 -25.12 -7.81
N ILE A 764 -14.52 -26.09 -8.34
CA ILE A 764 -13.54 -26.85 -7.56
C ILE A 764 -12.32 -25.99 -7.20
N LEU A 765 -11.85 -25.17 -8.15
CA LEU A 765 -10.66 -24.32 -7.96
C LEU A 765 -10.94 -23.12 -7.04
N ASP A 766 -12.13 -22.52 -7.10
CA ASP A 766 -12.55 -21.43 -6.21
C ASP A 766 -12.53 -21.90 -4.73
N GLN A 767 -12.95 -23.13 -4.45
CA GLN A 767 -12.89 -23.73 -3.10
C GLN A 767 -11.46 -23.95 -2.58
N LEU A 768 -10.47 -24.01 -3.48
CA LEU A 768 -9.06 -24.16 -3.15
C LEU A 768 -8.33 -22.80 -3.02
N GLY A 769 -9.06 -21.69 -3.11
CA GLY A 769 -8.50 -20.34 -3.03
C GLY A 769 -7.86 -19.83 -4.33
N PHE A 770 -8.05 -20.52 -5.47
CA PHE A 770 -7.55 -20.01 -6.75
C PHE A 770 -8.38 -18.80 -7.21
N LYS A 771 -7.71 -17.82 -7.80
CA LYS A 771 -8.35 -16.79 -8.63
C LYS A 771 -8.56 -17.36 -10.03
N VAL A 772 -9.80 -17.73 -10.37
CA VAL A 772 -10.16 -18.37 -11.64
C VAL A 772 -10.76 -17.37 -12.65
N ARG A 773 -10.41 -17.53 -13.93
CA ARG A 773 -10.97 -16.80 -15.06
C ARG A 773 -11.36 -17.78 -16.17
N ILE A 774 -12.53 -17.57 -16.76
CA ILE A 774 -13.04 -18.37 -17.89
C ILE A 774 -13.18 -17.49 -19.13
N LYS A 775 -12.71 -17.95 -20.28
CA LYS A 775 -12.96 -17.34 -21.60
C LYS A 775 -13.35 -18.42 -22.61
N GLY A 776 -14.66 -18.59 -22.82
CA GLY A 776 -15.18 -19.71 -23.61
C GLY A 776 -14.97 -21.04 -22.87
N ASP A 777 -14.16 -21.93 -23.43
CA ASP A 777 -13.77 -23.21 -22.81
C ASP A 777 -12.37 -23.17 -22.15
N LEU A 778 -11.69 -22.03 -22.22
CA LEU A 778 -10.40 -21.80 -21.56
C LEU A 778 -10.63 -21.44 -20.10
N VAL A 779 -10.09 -22.24 -19.18
CA VAL A 779 -9.99 -21.95 -17.76
C VAL A 779 -8.55 -21.58 -17.42
N LEU A 780 -8.36 -20.44 -16.78
CA LEU A 780 -7.09 -19.99 -16.23
C LEU A 780 -7.26 -19.79 -14.73
N ALA A 781 -6.40 -20.38 -13.92
CA ALA A 781 -6.46 -20.28 -12.47
C ALA A 781 -5.08 -20.02 -11.88
N LYS A 782 -5.02 -19.09 -10.91
CA LYS A 782 -3.78 -18.68 -10.23
C LYS A 782 -3.97 -18.75 -8.71
N LEU A 783 -3.03 -19.38 -8.01
CA LEU A 783 -2.88 -19.39 -6.55
C LEU A 783 -1.48 -18.83 -6.22
N LYS A 784 -1.40 -17.85 -5.31
CA LYS A 784 -0.15 -17.15 -4.95
C LYS A 784 -0.15 -16.74 -3.48
N LEU A 785 1.03 -16.43 -2.93
CA LEU A 785 1.21 -15.95 -1.55
C LEU A 785 0.68 -16.94 -0.51
N VAL A 786 0.89 -18.24 -0.77
CA VAL A 786 0.39 -19.35 0.05
C VAL A 786 1.55 -20.16 0.63
N ASP A 787 1.33 -20.75 1.80
CA ASP A 787 2.36 -21.59 2.41
C ASP A 787 2.58 -22.91 1.64
N ASN A 788 3.66 -23.63 1.98
CA ASN A 788 3.99 -24.87 1.30
C ASN A 788 2.93 -25.97 1.48
N ARG A 789 2.21 -26.00 2.61
CA ARG A 789 1.18 -27.02 2.87
C ARG A 789 -0.02 -26.79 1.95
N GLU A 790 -0.42 -25.54 1.76
CA GLU A 790 -1.48 -25.15 0.85
C GLU A 790 -1.12 -25.44 -0.61
N VAL A 791 0.10 -25.10 -1.05
CA VAL A 791 0.58 -25.45 -2.41
C VAL A 791 0.54 -26.96 -2.64
N ILE A 792 1.08 -27.75 -1.71
CA ILE A 792 1.10 -29.21 -1.79
C ILE A 792 -0.33 -29.77 -1.87
N SER A 793 -1.24 -29.25 -1.05
CA SER A 793 -2.64 -29.64 -1.07
C SER A 793 -3.29 -29.30 -2.41
N ALA A 794 -3.06 -28.10 -2.94
CA ALA A 794 -3.61 -27.66 -4.23
C ALA A 794 -3.11 -28.54 -5.38
N LEU A 795 -1.80 -28.82 -5.43
CA LEU A 795 -1.19 -29.65 -6.47
C LEU A 795 -1.71 -31.09 -6.46
N LYS A 796 -1.89 -31.67 -5.27
CA LYS A 796 -2.51 -33.00 -5.13
C LYS A 796 -3.91 -33.02 -5.78
N VAL A 797 -4.71 -32.00 -5.50
CA VAL A 797 -6.08 -31.91 -6.03
C VAL A 797 -6.10 -31.67 -7.53
N LEU A 798 -5.14 -30.90 -8.06
CA LEU A 798 -4.97 -30.76 -9.51
C LEU A 798 -4.60 -32.08 -10.19
N GLY A 799 -3.83 -32.94 -9.52
CA GLY A 799 -3.56 -34.32 -9.93
C GLY A 799 -4.84 -35.15 -10.01
N GLU A 800 -5.67 -35.11 -8.97
CA GLU A 800 -6.97 -35.77 -8.92
C GLU A 800 -7.92 -35.24 -10.02
N LEU A 801 -8.00 -33.91 -10.17
CA LEU A 801 -8.85 -33.26 -11.16
C LEU A 801 -8.46 -33.64 -12.59
N THR A 802 -7.16 -33.80 -12.85
CA THR A 802 -6.64 -34.23 -14.15
C THR A 802 -7.15 -35.62 -14.54
N GLY A 803 -7.14 -36.58 -13.61
CA GLY A 803 -7.70 -37.91 -13.85
C GLY A 803 -9.23 -37.87 -13.98
N PHE A 804 -9.90 -37.09 -13.12
CA PHE A 804 -11.37 -37.02 -13.03
C PHE A 804 -12.02 -36.42 -14.28
N THR A 805 -11.40 -35.38 -14.86
CA THR A 805 -11.98 -34.62 -15.98
C THR A 805 -11.96 -35.37 -17.33
N ARG A 806 -11.40 -36.59 -17.38
CA ARG A 806 -11.36 -37.40 -18.61
C ARG A 806 -12.78 -37.82 -19.02
N GLN A 807 -13.25 -37.34 -20.18
CA GLN A 807 -14.54 -37.68 -20.81
C GLN A 807 -15.80 -37.17 -20.07
N ILE A 808 -15.67 -36.25 -19.11
CA ILE A 808 -16.83 -35.65 -18.43
C ILE A 808 -17.72 -34.87 -19.40
N ASP A 809 -17.15 -34.27 -20.44
CA ASP A 809 -17.85 -33.43 -21.42
C ASP A 809 -19.11 -34.08 -22.01
N LEU A 810 -19.09 -35.39 -22.24
CA LEU A 810 -20.18 -36.13 -22.88
C LEU A 810 -21.35 -36.38 -21.91
N ALA A 811 -21.14 -36.21 -20.60
CA ALA A 811 -22.14 -36.39 -19.55
C ALA A 811 -22.65 -35.04 -18.98
N MET A 812 -22.16 -33.90 -19.49
CA MET A 812 -22.51 -32.53 -19.02
C MET A 812 -23.71 -31.96 -19.78
N ASP A 813 -24.85 -32.66 -19.75
CA ASP A 813 -26.05 -32.34 -20.53
C ASP A 813 -26.94 -31.23 -19.91
N SER A 814 -26.79 -30.96 -18.61
CA SER A 814 -27.58 -30.01 -17.82
C SER A 814 -26.72 -29.22 -16.82
N GLU A 815 -27.25 -28.13 -16.25
CA GLU A 815 -26.51 -27.32 -15.25
C GLU A 815 -26.46 -28.00 -13.87
N ASP A 816 -27.48 -28.77 -13.50
CA ASP A 816 -27.52 -29.57 -12.25
C ASP A 816 -26.35 -30.55 -12.14
N LYS A 817 -25.84 -31.02 -13.29
CA LYS A 817 -24.66 -31.90 -13.35
C LYS A 817 -23.40 -31.24 -12.79
N ILE A 818 -23.28 -29.92 -12.83
CA ILE A 818 -22.10 -29.22 -12.29
C ILE A 818 -21.99 -29.48 -10.79
N GLU A 819 -23.06 -29.30 -10.02
CA GLU A 819 -23.06 -29.57 -8.59
C GLU A 819 -22.92 -31.06 -8.27
N GLU A 820 -23.60 -31.93 -9.02
CA GLU A 820 -23.50 -33.38 -8.85
C GLU A 820 -22.05 -33.86 -9.01
N PHE A 821 -21.36 -33.38 -10.07
CA PHE A 821 -19.98 -33.74 -10.32
C PHE A 821 -19.00 -33.12 -9.33
N ALA A 822 -19.27 -31.91 -8.83
CA ALA A 822 -18.46 -31.30 -7.78
C ALA A 822 -18.55 -32.10 -6.46
N ARG A 823 -19.75 -32.53 -6.06
CA ARG A 823 -19.95 -33.39 -4.88
C ARG A 823 -19.27 -34.74 -5.06
N LEU A 824 -19.45 -35.38 -6.21
CA LEU A 824 -18.82 -36.66 -6.53
C LEU A 824 -17.29 -36.57 -6.50
N PHE A 825 -16.72 -35.47 -6.99
CA PHE A 825 -15.29 -35.20 -6.90
C PHE A 825 -14.84 -35.15 -5.43
N ASN A 826 -15.53 -34.37 -4.60
CA ASN A 826 -15.20 -34.24 -3.17
C ASN A 826 -15.37 -35.55 -2.38
N GLU A 827 -16.36 -36.38 -2.71
CA GLU A 827 -16.54 -37.72 -2.12
C GLU A 827 -15.38 -38.66 -2.49
N LYS A 828 -15.04 -38.75 -3.77
CA LYS A 828 -13.96 -39.62 -4.27
C LYS A 828 -12.57 -39.18 -3.83
N SER A 829 -12.35 -37.88 -3.67
CA SER A 829 -11.11 -37.32 -3.13
C SER A 829 -10.99 -37.45 -1.60
N GLY A 830 -11.96 -38.07 -0.92
CA GLY A 830 -11.96 -38.27 0.54
C GLY A 830 -12.16 -36.99 1.35
N ARG A 831 -12.76 -35.95 0.76
CA ARG A 831 -12.92 -34.61 1.36
C ARG A 831 -14.23 -34.42 2.11
N ALA A 832 -15.22 -35.30 1.91
CA ALA A 832 -16.55 -35.22 2.52
C ALA A 832 -16.58 -35.28 4.07
N GLY A 833 -15.47 -35.66 4.74
CA GLY A 833 -15.42 -35.84 6.20
C GLY A 833 -14.92 -34.64 7.03
N LYS A 834 -14.59 -33.49 6.42
CA LYS A 834 -14.01 -32.33 7.15
C LYS A 834 -14.97 -31.17 7.42
N GLU A 835 -16.14 -31.12 6.78
CA GLU A 835 -17.09 -30.00 6.94
C GLU A 835 -17.93 -30.08 8.23
N GLU A 836 -18.06 -31.26 8.87
CA GLU A 836 -18.90 -31.41 10.07
C GLU A 836 -18.21 -31.13 11.43
N LYS A 837 -16.91 -30.79 11.46
CA LYS A 837 -16.18 -30.61 12.75
C LYS A 837 -15.78 -29.18 13.13
N ASN A 838 -16.10 -28.17 12.32
CA ASN A 838 -15.81 -26.76 12.65
C ASN A 838 -17.07 -25.95 13.01
N GLY A 839 -18.13 -26.60 13.46
CA GLY A 839 -19.34 -25.96 13.96
C GLY A 839 -19.59 -26.24 15.44
N VAL A 840 -18.71 -25.81 16.34
CA VAL A 840 -18.99 -25.38 17.73
C VAL A 840 -17.95 -24.36 18.15
#